data_AF-A0A947HM72-F1
#
_entry.id   AF-A0A947HM72-F1
#
_cell.length_a   1.000
_cell.length_b   1.000
_cell.length_c   1.000
_cell.angle_alpha   90.00
_cell.angle_beta   90.00
_cell.angle_gamma   90.00
#
_symmetry.space_group_name_H-M   'P 1'
#
loop_
_entity.id
_entity.type
_entity.pdbx_description
1 polymer ?
#
loop_
_entity_poly.entity_id
_entity_poly.type
_entity_poly.pdbx_seq_one_letter_code
_entity_poly.pdbx_strand_id
1 'polypeptide(L)'
;MLRSALALSLLALLPFAGCGDGSSDSGFSLTGAPNIIVTPNPIAFQALSIGESRTIEVTVENAADASGVLDLEPVQLLASADLVLEQPLKFSLVQGDSTTLKLTYTPSDEEPDSGYLVFKWRGSVEQYQVPIVTSAQAGVLTLSPSPVKFGEVPGGTPKVIGVRAVNAGSSPIDIGPLTVTGSPDFRVIGVYSLEGSECAGLTTEGALTTPFKVEPNGGFCIDVEYKPFGNGDDVGLLSVNPPFDPALPAQDPIATAALQGSEIGPEIELNPVDLNFGPLDVGATKELTFNIENKGNANLVIAAVQKGESNFEIFDDISIVPEVPADSVVAPSSTTGMTVTVRFNPTKNYPVTYSTIGFLEVLSNDADEPIAYVKVTAQTKSAKLQVTPTPLIDFGIVAEATPGSTRTVTFSNVGTADLEVTGLVIENNAENEFTLDEAVEDPMVIQPNSYRIVNLRYKNTGGAEGDIENGKLVFASTDQDPAAPTSVNLRATRAKKAFCAIKLEPVKVNFGTIGYGLEKTTTLNVTNIGSAPCSPFSVSVDDGPGTLLPIPGLPAGKCKIPPGDKSENFFVVNEPPAIKDLLQPGQSLPLQVKFAPTASIWSIPIEGLTEFRGIVQVTMLDYANPDTTNGTEYTVLAEPPGKIGTQVDCNLEAKSGVANIAAIPGEVEFAKTTVGCFSKTTEIKVYNTGAAPLDLCGIEFDGCGPEFKLKNVPPIPPCANGAGGIKLTNASPITFGVVYVPQDTSKDGCAIIIKSGDAETTSLTIPLDGEGTYDTTQTDEYTQLSGQEVDVLFIVDNSGSMSEEQSSLGSNISSFVGQAAQWQTDYHIGVVSTDVDDTNTEAGWLQHDGGNQSRFFTSTTGTSGFAQTVKSLGTNGSGTEQGLEAARIALTFPLTGKPDDPPKTCNANSDCVKPQACVPSVLNAGSKVCAGWNWEFLRPDAVLELVFVSDEEDGSSANAPFYVDFFKSIKGFANTGLFHAHSIVGPAGGCSSGSGDASDGERYRYVSTSTGGKIKSICESNWADILKDIGTIAFGLKVQFFLSRPPIPETIVVKVAGSACTTGWEYQEDTNSILFDQNHPCMPQENETIQITYDVLCYSE
;
A
#
# COMPACT_ATOMS: atom_id res chain seq x y z
N MET A 1 -18.45 20.11 -49.02
CA MET A 1 -19.92 20.20 -49.08
C MET A 1 -20.47 18.93 -49.69
N LEU A 2 -21.26 18.19 -48.89
CA LEU A 2 -22.37 17.27 -49.24
C LEU A 2 -22.14 16.19 -50.32
N ARG A 3 -22.57 14.93 -50.17
CA ARG A 3 -23.20 14.14 -49.09
C ARG A 3 -23.47 12.75 -49.72
N SER A 4 -23.28 11.68 -48.93
CA SER A 4 -24.13 10.45 -48.90
C SER A 4 -24.07 9.50 -50.13
N ALA A 5 -24.21 8.18 -50.03
CA ALA A 5 -24.99 7.34 -49.13
C ALA A 5 -24.66 5.84 -49.33
N LEU A 6 -24.80 5.04 -48.24
CA LEU A 6 -25.44 3.70 -48.12
C LEU A 6 -25.00 2.52 -49.05
N ALA A 7 -24.95 1.24 -48.66
CA ALA A 7 -25.30 0.50 -47.44
C ALA A 7 -24.87 -0.99 -47.60
N LEU A 8 -24.63 -1.66 -46.46
CA LEU A 8 -24.92 -3.07 -46.10
C LEU A 8 -24.80 -4.19 -47.17
N SER A 9 -24.00 -5.22 -46.88
CA SER A 9 -24.50 -6.46 -46.25
C SER A 9 -23.39 -7.50 -46.05
N LEU A 10 -23.29 -7.98 -44.81
CA LEU A 10 -22.50 -9.13 -44.36
C LEU A 10 -23.28 -10.41 -44.67
N LEU A 11 -22.64 -11.46 -45.22
CA LEU A 11 -23.08 -12.84 -44.98
C LEU A 11 -21.90 -13.83 -45.07
N ALA A 12 -21.86 -14.71 -44.07
CA ALA A 12 -20.85 -15.67 -43.66
C ALA A 12 -20.38 -16.71 -44.69
N LEU A 13 -19.16 -17.23 -44.47
CA LEU A 13 -18.76 -18.59 -44.86
C LEU A 13 -17.89 -19.21 -43.77
N LEU A 14 -18.45 -20.24 -43.12
CA LEU A 14 -17.79 -21.22 -42.25
C LEU A 14 -16.97 -22.23 -43.09
N PRO A 15 -15.99 -22.93 -42.50
CA PRO A 15 -15.06 -23.79 -43.22
C PRO A 15 -15.62 -25.19 -43.50
N PHE A 16 -15.18 -25.77 -44.62
CA PHE A 16 -15.51 -27.12 -45.09
C PHE A 16 -14.73 -28.20 -44.33
N ALA A 17 -15.42 -29.31 -44.02
CA ALA A 17 -14.84 -30.64 -43.93
C ALA A 17 -15.83 -31.68 -44.50
N GLY A 18 -15.33 -32.60 -45.34
CA GLY A 18 -16.01 -33.88 -45.64
C GLY A 18 -16.16 -34.20 -47.13
N CYS A 19 -15.46 -35.25 -47.57
CA CYS A 19 -15.50 -35.86 -48.90
C CYS A 19 -16.89 -36.41 -49.30
N GLY A 20 -17.21 -36.33 -50.60
CA GLY A 20 -18.31 -37.08 -51.23
C GLY A 20 -18.47 -36.75 -52.71
N ASP A 21 -18.37 -37.78 -53.56
CA ASP A 21 -18.39 -37.77 -55.02
C ASP A 21 -19.54 -36.97 -55.69
N GLY A 22 -19.25 -36.44 -56.90
CA GLY A 22 -20.22 -36.43 -58.00
C GLY A 22 -20.77 -35.08 -58.46
N SER A 23 -20.28 -34.64 -59.63
CA SER A 23 -20.96 -33.86 -60.69
C SER A 23 -21.35 -32.38 -60.50
N SER A 24 -20.78 -31.59 -61.43
CA SER A 24 -21.34 -30.51 -62.27
C SER A 24 -21.73 -29.15 -61.69
N ASP A 25 -20.98 -28.15 -62.18
CA ASP A 25 -21.39 -26.82 -62.69
C ASP A 25 -22.28 -25.89 -61.86
N SER A 26 -21.71 -24.72 -61.57
CA SER A 26 -22.37 -23.44 -61.92
C SER A 26 -21.36 -22.28 -61.91
N GLY A 27 -20.83 -21.95 -63.08
CA GLY A 27 -20.11 -20.69 -63.33
C GLY A 27 -21.07 -19.50 -63.29
N PHE A 28 -20.62 -18.40 -62.67
CA PHE A 28 -21.34 -17.13 -62.60
C PHE A 28 -21.02 -16.29 -63.84
N SER A 29 -22.03 -15.95 -64.66
CA SER A 29 -21.87 -15.10 -65.86
C SER A 29 -22.42 -13.68 -65.62
N LEU A 30 -21.56 -12.68 -65.80
CA LEU A 30 -21.93 -11.28 -65.97
C LEU A 30 -22.03 -10.97 -67.46
N THR A 31 -23.18 -10.45 -67.87
CA THR A 31 -23.55 -10.12 -69.25
C THR A 31 -22.58 -9.12 -69.90
N GLY A 32 -21.94 -9.49 -71.02
CA GLY A 32 -21.38 -8.52 -71.96
C GLY A 32 -20.12 -8.88 -72.76
N ALA A 33 -19.35 -9.90 -72.37
CA ALA A 33 -18.08 -10.33 -72.97
C ALA A 33 -18.14 -11.85 -73.28
N PRO A 34 -17.30 -12.44 -74.17
CA PRO A 34 -17.33 -13.90 -74.39
C PRO A 34 -17.23 -14.63 -73.05
N ASN A 35 -18.12 -15.60 -72.85
CA ASN A 35 -18.16 -16.48 -71.69
C ASN A 35 -16.83 -17.26 -71.59
N ILE A 36 -15.77 -16.66 -71.08
CA ILE A 36 -14.49 -17.32 -70.77
C ILE A 36 -14.54 -17.76 -69.31
N ILE A 37 -14.38 -19.05 -69.06
CA ILE A 37 -14.30 -19.60 -67.70
C ILE A 37 -12.85 -19.98 -67.45
N VAL A 38 -12.27 -19.45 -66.37
CA VAL A 38 -10.93 -19.82 -65.92
C VAL A 38 -11.04 -20.49 -64.56
N THR A 39 -10.44 -21.67 -64.40
CA THR A 39 -10.50 -22.46 -63.16
C THR A 39 -9.12 -23.00 -62.80
N PRO A 40 -8.63 -22.79 -61.55
CA PRO A 40 -9.27 -22.04 -60.45
C PRO A 40 -9.19 -20.49 -60.64
N ASN A 41 -10.14 -19.76 -60.04
CA ASN A 41 -10.15 -18.29 -59.94
C ASN A 41 -10.75 -17.88 -58.58
N PRO A 42 -9.98 -17.29 -57.63
CA PRO A 42 -8.55 -16.93 -57.73
C PRO A 42 -7.64 -18.15 -57.83
N ILE A 43 -6.41 -17.96 -58.33
CA ILE A 43 -5.35 -18.98 -58.27
C ILE A 43 -4.61 -18.81 -56.95
N ALA A 44 -4.76 -19.76 -56.03
CA ALA A 44 -4.17 -19.70 -54.70
C ALA A 44 -3.09 -20.78 -54.49
N PHE A 45 -1.90 -20.36 -54.07
CA PHE A 45 -0.87 -21.28 -53.57
C PHE A 45 -0.95 -21.38 -52.05
N GLN A 46 -0.82 -22.60 -51.51
CA GLN A 46 -0.60 -22.80 -50.07
C GLN A 46 0.81 -22.35 -49.68
N ALA A 47 1.06 -22.10 -48.39
CA ALA A 47 2.38 -21.76 -47.89
C ALA A 47 3.41 -22.84 -48.28
N LEU A 48 4.53 -22.43 -48.88
CA LEU A 48 5.66 -23.27 -49.30
C LEU A 48 6.92 -22.77 -48.60
N SER A 49 7.83 -23.67 -48.26
CA SER A 49 9.16 -23.28 -47.76
C SER A 49 9.98 -22.60 -48.87
N ILE A 50 10.89 -21.70 -48.50
CA ILE A 50 11.78 -21.00 -49.46
C ILE A 50 12.52 -22.03 -50.33
N GLY A 51 12.40 -21.87 -51.65
CA GLY A 51 12.99 -22.78 -52.66
C GLY A 51 12.17 -24.03 -52.99
N GLU A 52 11.04 -24.29 -52.33
CA GLU A 52 10.10 -25.35 -52.70
C GLU A 52 9.16 -24.88 -53.81
N SER A 53 9.05 -25.64 -54.89
CA SER A 53 8.21 -25.27 -56.05
C SER A 53 6.88 -26.02 -56.04
N ARG A 54 5.77 -25.31 -56.32
CA ARG A 54 4.47 -25.93 -56.61
C ARG A 54 3.94 -25.44 -57.94
N THR A 55 3.34 -26.34 -58.72
CA THR A 55 2.69 -26.03 -59.99
C THR A 55 1.18 -26.23 -59.90
N ILE A 56 0.42 -25.23 -60.34
CA ILE A 56 -1.04 -25.30 -60.50
C ILE A 56 -1.36 -25.31 -62.00
N GLU A 57 -2.21 -26.24 -62.42
CA GLU A 57 -2.80 -26.24 -63.76
C GLU A 57 -4.04 -25.36 -63.77
N VAL A 58 -4.09 -24.40 -64.70
CA VAL A 58 -5.20 -23.48 -64.88
C VAL A 58 -5.90 -23.82 -66.19
N THR A 59 -7.18 -24.13 -66.11
CA THR A 59 -8.02 -24.47 -67.25
C THR A 59 -8.77 -23.23 -67.74
N VAL A 60 -8.74 -22.99 -69.04
CA VAL A 60 -9.46 -21.91 -69.72
C VAL A 60 -10.45 -22.53 -70.70
N GLU A 61 -11.73 -22.22 -70.57
CA GLU A 61 -12.81 -22.76 -71.38
C GLU A 61 -13.59 -21.66 -72.10
N ASN A 62 -13.95 -21.92 -73.36
CA ASN A 62 -14.89 -21.09 -74.11
C ASN A 62 -16.34 -21.56 -73.87
N ALA A 63 -17.03 -20.92 -72.94
CA ALA A 63 -18.41 -21.19 -72.55
C ALA A 63 -19.46 -20.36 -73.32
N ALA A 64 -19.13 -19.81 -74.51
CA ALA A 64 -20.07 -18.96 -75.27
C ALA A 64 -21.35 -19.72 -75.70
N ASP A 65 -22.52 -19.07 -75.70
CA ASP A 65 -23.81 -19.71 -76.05
C ASP A 65 -24.04 -19.87 -77.56
N ALA A 66 -23.23 -19.20 -78.40
CA ALA A 66 -23.29 -19.25 -79.87
C ALA A 66 -21.98 -19.84 -80.47
N SER A 67 -21.99 -20.20 -81.75
CA SER A 67 -20.91 -20.88 -82.49
C SER A 67 -19.63 -20.04 -82.73
N GLY A 68 -19.23 -19.23 -81.74
CA GLY A 68 -18.06 -18.35 -81.78
C GLY A 68 -16.76 -19.08 -81.46
N VAL A 69 -15.69 -18.73 -82.17
CA VAL A 69 -14.32 -19.18 -81.88
C VAL A 69 -13.63 -18.14 -80.99
N LEU A 70 -13.07 -18.56 -79.87
CA LEU A 70 -12.24 -17.74 -78.98
C LEU A 70 -10.77 -17.92 -79.36
N ASP A 71 -10.20 -16.92 -80.03
CA ASP A 71 -8.78 -16.86 -80.39
C ASP A 71 -7.99 -16.08 -79.33
N LEU A 72 -7.46 -16.79 -78.34
CA LEU A 72 -6.62 -16.25 -77.27
C LEU A 72 -5.29 -15.71 -77.81
N GLU A 73 -4.87 -14.57 -77.28
CA GLU A 73 -3.50 -14.08 -77.37
C GLU A 73 -2.62 -14.77 -76.29
N PRO A 74 -1.28 -14.69 -76.39
CA PRO A 74 -0.39 -15.15 -75.32
C PRO A 74 -0.79 -14.56 -73.96
N VAL A 75 -1.01 -15.44 -72.98
CA VAL A 75 -1.44 -15.06 -71.63
C VAL A 75 -0.32 -14.28 -70.96
N GLN A 76 -0.62 -13.13 -70.38
CA GLN A 76 0.38 -12.28 -69.74
C GLN A 76 0.39 -12.55 -68.23
N LEU A 77 1.56 -12.82 -67.66
CA LEU A 77 1.77 -12.87 -66.22
C LEU A 77 2.27 -11.51 -65.75
N LEU A 78 1.51 -10.86 -64.87
CA LEU A 78 1.90 -9.64 -64.17
C LEU A 78 2.06 -9.97 -62.68
N ALA A 79 3.24 -10.44 -62.30
CA ALA A 79 3.54 -10.90 -60.94
C ALA A 79 5.03 -10.69 -60.61
N SER A 80 5.44 -11.09 -59.40
CA SER A 80 6.85 -11.13 -58.98
C SER A 80 7.65 -12.19 -59.75
N ALA A 81 8.98 -12.18 -59.56
CA ALA A 81 9.90 -13.10 -60.26
C ALA A 81 9.74 -14.57 -59.85
N ASP A 82 9.03 -14.83 -58.75
CA ASP A 82 8.87 -16.16 -58.14
C ASP A 82 7.76 -16.99 -58.80
N LEU A 83 7.05 -16.40 -59.76
CA LEU A 83 6.00 -17.03 -60.56
C LEU A 83 6.44 -17.22 -62.01
N VAL A 84 6.33 -18.45 -62.51
CA VAL A 84 6.68 -18.82 -63.89
C VAL A 84 5.45 -19.38 -64.61
N LEU A 85 5.12 -18.80 -65.76
CA LEU A 85 3.98 -19.17 -66.60
C LEU A 85 4.42 -19.96 -67.84
N GLU A 86 3.88 -21.17 -68.00
CA GLU A 86 3.93 -21.93 -69.25
C GLU A 86 2.66 -21.68 -70.07
N GLN A 87 2.82 -21.23 -71.33
CA GLN A 87 1.71 -20.89 -72.22
C GLN A 87 0.86 -22.11 -72.61
N PRO A 88 -0.45 -21.92 -72.91
CA PRO A 88 -1.32 -23.00 -73.36
C PRO A 88 -0.90 -23.53 -74.74
N LEU A 89 -1.16 -24.82 -75.00
CA LEU A 89 -0.85 -25.47 -76.28
C LEU A 89 -1.88 -25.15 -77.38
N LYS A 90 -3.07 -24.65 -77.01
CA LYS A 90 -4.18 -24.38 -77.92
C LYS A 90 -4.72 -22.97 -77.66
N PHE A 91 -4.58 -22.09 -78.64
CA PHE A 91 -5.03 -20.69 -78.55
C PHE A 91 -6.40 -20.44 -79.19
N SER A 92 -6.88 -21.34 -80.06
CA SER A 92 -8.18 -21.20 -80.73
C SER A 92 -9.14 -22.24 -80.17
N LEU A 93 -10.18 -21.80 -79.47
CA LEU A 93 -11.16 -22.65 -78.78
C LEU A 93 -12.55 -22.48 -79.41
N VAL A 94 -13.14 -23.56 -79.92
CA VAL A 94 -14.56 -23.54 -80.30
C VAL A 94 -15.44 -23.62 -79.04
N GLN A 95 -16.75 -23.44 -79.18
CA GLN A 95 -17.70 -23.56 -78.06
C GLN A 95 -17.53 -24.90 -77.33
N GLY A 96 -17.35 -24.86 -76.01
CA GLY A 96 -17.14 -26.01 -75.13
C GLY A 96 -15.72 -26.60 -75.16
N ASP A 97 -14.80 -26.05 -75.97
CA ASP A 97 -13.39 -26.44 -75.90
C ASP A 97 -12.69 -25.73 -74.73
N SER A 98 -11.76 -26.45 -74.11
CA SER A 98 -10.84 -25.90 -73.10
C SER A 98 -9.36 -26.10 -73.48
N THR A 99 -8.51 -25.32 -72.84
CA THR A 99 -7.05 -25.50 -72.84
C THR A 99 -6.51 -25.32 -71.43
N THR A 100 -5.31 -25.82 -71.17
CA THR A 100 -4.65 -25.73 -69.87
C THR A 100 -3.32 -25.00 -70.01
N LEU A 101 -3.01 -24.17 -69.02
CA LEU A 101 -1.69 -23.55 -68.83
C LEU A 101 -1.16 -23.93 -67.44
N LYS A 102 0.16 -23.83 -67.24
CA LYS A 102 0.80 -24.18 -65.96
C LYS A 102 1.42 -22.95 -65.33
N LEU A 103 1.10 -22.73 -64.06
CA LEU A 103 1.70 -21.67 -63.27
C LEU A 103 2.49 -22.32 -62.14
N THR A 104 3.80 -22.04 -62.06
CA THR A 104 4.69 -22.56 -61.02
C THR A 104 5.11 -21.44 -60.10
N TYR A 105 4.98 -21.64 -58.78
CA TYR A 105 5.41 -20.72 -57.74
C TYR A 105 6.59 -21.33 -56.96
N THR A 106 7.65 -20.55 -56.76
CA THR A 106 8.82 -20.91 -55.94
C THR A 106 9.25 -19.70 -55.12
N PRO A 107 8.86 -19.58 -53.84
CA PRO A 107 9.18 -18.42 -53.01
C PRO A 107 10.69 -18.28 -52.80
N SER A 108 11.20 -17.07 -52.93
CA SER A 108 12.60 -16.71 -52.69
C SER A 108 12.84 -16.00 -51.35
N ASP A 109 11.79 -15.48 -50.73
CA ASP A 109 11.78 -14.85 -49.40
C ASP A 109 10.51 -15.21 -48.61
N GLU A 110 10.32 -14.57 -47.44
CA GLU A 110 9.20 -14.82 -46.51
C GLU A 110 7.98 -13.91 -46.76
N GLU A 111 8.07 -13.00 -47.75
CA GLU A 111 7.00 -12.05 -48.07
C GLU A 111 5.98 -12.72 -49.02
N PRO A 112 4.67 -12.47 -48.82
CA PRO A 112 3.66 -13.03 -49.72
C PRO A 112 3.71 -12.37 -51.10
N ASP A 113 3.89 -13.19 -52.13
CA ASP A 113 3.78 -12.77 -53.53
C ASP A 113 2.33 -12.66 -54.00
N SER A 114 2.08 -11.71 -54.90
CA SER A 114 0.80 -11.56 -55.58
C SER A 114 0.96 -11.17 -57.04
N GLY A 115 -0.07 -11.42 -57.84
CA GLY A 115 -0.06 -11.07 -59.25
C GLY A 115 -1.36 -11.35 -59.99
N TYR A 116 -1.34 -11.22 -61.31
CA TYR A 116 -2.48 -11.47 -62.18
C TYR A 116 -2.08 -12.24 -63.43
N LEU A 117 -2.92 -13.20 -63.84
CA LEU A 117 -2.95 -13.68 -65.22
C LEU A 117 -3.93 -12.84 -66.04
N VAL A 118 -3.45 -12.26 -67.13
CA VAL A 118 -4.25 -11.42 -68.03
C VAL A 118 -4.49 -12.16 -69.34
N PHE A 119 -5.76 -12.44 -69.62
CA PHE A 119 -6.23 -13.08 -70.84
C PHE A 119 -6.79 -12.02 -71.81
N LYS A 120 -6.32 -12.07 -73.06
CA LYS A 120 -6.77 -11.23 -74.17
C LYS A 120 -7.13 -12.12 -75.36
N TRP A 121 -8.01 -11.65 -76.23
CA TRP A 121 -8.41 -12.40 -77.42
C TRP A 121 -8.61 -11.48 -78.62
N ARG A 122 -8.38 -12.03 -79.81
CA ARG A 122 -8.35 -11.27 -81.06
C ARG A 122 -9.73 -10.68 -81.36
N GLY A 123 -9.75 -9.38 -81.64
CA GLY A 123 -10.97 -8.65 -82.03
C GLY A 123 -11.75 -8.03 -80.87
N SER A 124 -11.24 -8.12 -79.64
CA SER A 124 -11.80 -7.47 -78.46
C SER A 124 -10.84 -6.45 -77.84
N VAL A 125 -11.41 -5.43 -77.19
CA VAL A 125 -10.68 -4.48 -76.35
C VAL A 125 -10.77 -4.83 -74.86
N GLU A 126 -11.58 -5.84 -74.52
CA GLU A 126 -11.76 -6.32 -73.15
C GLU A 126 -10.66 -7.32 -72.77
N GLN A 127 -10.33 -7.36 -71.49
CA GLN A 127 -9.36 -8.28 -70.91
C GLN A 127 -9.97 -8.94 -69.68
N TYR A 128 -9.61 -10.21 -69.45
CA TYR A 128 -10.03 -10.96 -68.28
C TYR A 128 -8.83 -11.19 -67.37
N GLN A 129 -8.95 -10.83 -66.09
CA GLN A 129 -7.86 -10.92 -65.13
C GLN A 129 -8.21 -11.93 -64.03
N VAL A 130 -7.28 -12.85 -63.76
CA VAL A 130 -7.40 -13.83 -62.67
C VAL A 130 -6.32 -13.50 -61.64
N PRO A 131 -6.70 -13.12 -60.40
CA PRO A 131 -5.74 -12.84 -59.34
C PRO A 131 -5.02 -14.11 -58.88
N ILE A 132 -3.74 -13.95 -58.58
CA ILE A 132 -2.85 -14.94 -57.97
C ILE A 132 -2.57 -14.46 -56.54
N VAL A 133 -2.80 -15.34 -55.56
CA VAL A 133 -2.52 -15.09 -54.15
C VAL A 133 -1.65 -16.20 -53.57
N THR A 134 -0.66 -15.83 -52.77
CA THR A 134 0.19 -16.74 -52.01
C THR A 134 0.05 -16.43 -50.52
N SER A 135 0.44 -17.37 -49.64
CA SER A 135 0.40 -17.19 -48.19
C SER A 135 1.79 -16.90 -47.65
N ALA A 136 1.90 -15.98 -46.68
CA ALA A 136 3.16 -15.69 -45.97
C ALA A 136 3.68 -16.94 -45.23
N GLN A 137 4.99 -17.11 -45.19
CA GLN A 137 5.63 -18.18 -44.43
C GLN A 137 5.76 -17.79 -42.96
N ALA A 138 5.42 -18.69 -42.02
CA ALA A 138 5.53 -18.43 -40.58
C ALA A 138 5.93 -19.70 -39.82
N GLY A 139 6.73 -19.54 -38.76
CA GLY A 139 6.95 -20.58 -37.76
C GLY A 139 5.79 -20.62 -36.77
N VAL A 140 5.24 -21.80 -36.50
CA VAL A 140 4.13 -21.98 -35.54
C VAL A 140 4.49 -23.11 -34.58
N LEU A 141 4.75 -22.79 -33.32
CA LEU A 141 5.03 -23.80 -32.30
C LEU A 141 3.74 -24.23 -31.61
N THR A 142 3.49 -25.54 -31.57
CA THR A 142 2.31 -26.13 -30.91
C THR A 142 2.75 -26.94 -29.70
N LEU A 143 2.10 -26.72 -28.56
CA LEU A 143 2.34 -27.44 -27.31
C LEU A 143 1.22 -28.48 -27.07
N SER A 144 1.61 -29.70 -26.72
CA SER A 144 0.67 -30.78 -26.42
C SER A 144 1.17 -31.65 -25.26
N PRO A 145 0.37 -31.88 -24.20
CA PRO A 145 -0.98 -31.36 -23.99
C PRO A 145 -1.01 -29.86 -23.64
N SER A 146 -2.10 -29.17 -23.98
CA SER A 146 -2.41 -27.80 -23.54
C SER A 146 -3.93 -27.70 -23.35
N PRO A 147 -4.46 -27.48 -22.13
CA PRO A 147 -3.73 -27.31 -20.86
C PRO A 147 -3.04 -28.59 -20.37
N VAL A 148 -1.96 -28.43 -19.61
CA VAL A 148 -1.24 -29.49 -18.91
C VAL A 148 -1.91 -29.74 -17.56
N LYS A 149 -2.61 -30.88 -17.45
CA LYS A 149 -3.36 -31.24 -16.24
C LYS A 149 -2.59 -32.28 -15.43
N PHE A 150 -2.08 -31.87 -14.28
CA PHE A 150 -1.48 -32.75 -13.29
C PHE A 150 -2.54 -33.52 -12.49
N GLY A 151 -3.77 -33.00 -12.43
CA GLY A 151 -4.84 -33.58 -11.65
C GLY A 151 -4.53 -33.51 -10.15
N GLU A 152 -5.14 -34.39 -9.39
CA GLU A 152 -4.94 -34.43 -7.94
C GLU A 152 -3.58 -35.07 -7.58
N VAL A 153 -2.77 -34.37 -6.79
CA VAL A 153 -1.42 -34.79 -6.40
C VAL A 153 -1.26 -34.64 -4.88
N PRO A 154 -0.75 -35.67 -4.17
CA PRO A 154 -0.51 -35.56 -2.74
C PRO A 154 0.50 -34.45 -2.39
N GLY A 155 0.21 -33.70 -1.33
CA GLY A 155 1.09 -32.64 -0.80
C GLY A 155 2.55 -33.08 -0.70
N GLY A 156 3.45 -32.22 -1.19
CA GLY A 156 4.90 -32.46 -1.17
C GLY A 156 5.42 -33.56 -2.11
N THR A 157 4.57 -34.26 -2.87
CA THR A 157 4.98 -35.30 -3.83
C THR A 157 5.10 -34.73 -5.25
N PRO A 158 6.27 -34.77 -5.91
CA PRO A 158 6.40 -34.24 -7.25
C PRO A 158 5.74 -35.17 -8.29
N LYS A 159 5.05 -34.58 -9.27
CA LYS A 159 4.54 -35.24 -10.47
C LYS A 159 5.07 -34.54 -11.70
N VAL A 160 5.60 -35.30 -12.65
CA VAL A 160 6.17 -34.77 -13.90
C VAL A 160 5.29 -35.13 -15.09
N ILE A 161 5.03 -34.16 -15.96
CA ILE A 161 4.38 -34.37 -17.26
C ILE A 161 5.29 -33.80 -18.36
N GLY A 162 5.56 -34.62 -19.38
CA GLY A 162 6.27 -34.20 -20.58
C GLY A 162 5.33 -33.48 -21.55
N VAL A 163 5.67 -32.24 -21.89
CA VAL A 163 4.97 -31.42 -22.88
C VAL A 163 5.74 -31.47 -24.19
N ARG A 164 5.08 -31.90 -25.26
CA ARG A 164 5.62 -31.98 -26.61
C ARG A 164 5.44 -30.66 -27.33
N ALA A 165 6.55 -30.10 -27.82
CA ALA A 165 6.58 -28.89 -28.64
C ALA A 165 6.95 -29.24 -30.09
N VAL A 166 6.14 -28.83 -31.07
CA VAL A 166 6.39 -29.08 -32.50
C VAL A 166 6.21 -27.83 -33.32
N ASN A 167 7.17 -27.53 -34.18
CA ASN A 167 7.03 -26.52 -35.21
C ASN A 167 6.11 -27.06 -36.32
N ALA A 168 4.84 -26.70 -36.26
CA ALA A 168 3.82 -26.99 -37.27
C ALA A 168 3.80 -25.95 -38.42
N GLY A 169 4.67 -24.93 -38.35
CA GLY A 169 4.81 -23.90 -39.38
C GLY A 169 5.73 -24.31 -40.54
N SER A 170 5.89 -23.41 -41.49
CA SER A 170 6.68 -23.60 -42.72
C SER A 170 8.06 -22.93 -42.69
N SER A 171 8.34 -22.13 -41.65
CA SER A 171 9.65 -21.50 -41.39
C SER A 171 10.27 -21.99 -40.06
N PRO A 172 11.61 -22.08 -39.93
CA PRO A 172 12.27 -22.44 -38.68
C PRO A 172 11.99 -21.46 -37.52
N ILE A 173 12.01 -21.95 -36.28
CA ILE A 173 11.78 -21.13 -35.06
C ILE A 173 13.02 -21.15 -34.16
N ASP A 174 13.47 -19.99 -33.71
CA ASP A 174 14.49 -19.88 -32.67
C ASP A 174 13.83 -19.87 -31.28
N ILE A 175 14.21 -20.83 -30.43
CA ILE A 175 13.68 -21.03 -29.08
C ILE A 175 14.66 -20.41 -28.08
N GLY A 176 14.18 -19.47 -27.28
CA GLY A 176 14.87 -18.85 -26.15
C GLY A 176 14.46 -19.48 -24.81
N PRO A 177 14.57 -18.74 -23.68
CA PRO A 177 14.33 -19.29 -22.35
C PRO A 177 12.87 -19.71 -22.14
N LEU A 178 12.66 -20.79 -21.40
CA LEU A 178 11.32 -21.22 -20.98
C LEU A 178 11.05 -20.69 -19.57
N THR A 179 9.85 -20.15 -19.35
CA THR A 179 9.42 -19.58 -18.07
C THR A 179 8.12 -20.21 -17.60
N VAL A 180 7.91 -20.22 -16.29
CA VAL A 180 6.65 -20.61 -15.66
C VAL A 180 6.22 -19.48 -14.73
N THR A 181 4.97 -19.03 -14.85
CA THR A 181 4.34 -18.02 -13.98
C THR A 181 3.09 -18.61 -13.32
N GLY A 182 2.61 -18.00 -12.22
CA GLY A 182 1.49 -18.52 -11.41
C GLY A 182 1.99 -19.20 -10.13
N SER A 183 1.42 -20.37 -9.79
CA SER A 183 1.78 -21.10 -8.57
C SER A 183 3.27 -21.50 -8.57
N PRO A 184 3.99 -21.30 -7.45
CA PRO A 184 5.41 -21.67 -7.32
C PRO A 184 5.64 -23.19 -7.35
N ASP A 185 4.57 -23.98 -7.30
CA ASP A 185 4.61 -25.44 -7.29
C ASP A 185 4.93 -26.04 -8.66
N PHE A 186 4.85 -25.24 -9.72
CA PHE A 186 5.23 -25.64 -11.08
C PHE A 186 6.65 -25.20 -11.45
N ARG A 187 7.41 -26.09 -12.09
CA ARG A 187 8.73 -25.76 -12.65
C ARG A 187 9.12 -26.61 -13.85
N VAL A 188 9.89 -26.05 -14.77
CA VAL A 188 10.54 -26.81 -15.85
C VAL A 188 11.80 -27.47 -15.29
N ILE A 189 11.90 -28.80 -15.44
CA ILE A 189 13.03 -29.58 -14.95
C ILE A 189 13.94 -30.12 -16.07
N GLY A 190 13.49 -30.06 -17.33
CA GLY A 190 14.31 -30.51 -18.46
C GLY A 190 13.73 -30.15 -19.83
N VAL A 191 14.61 -29.99 -20.81
CA VAL A 191 14.29 -29.77 -22.23
C VAL A 191 15.19 -30.66 -23.09
N TYR A 192 14.64 -31.45 -24.02
CA TYR A 192 15.41 -32.43 -24.83
C TYR A 192 14.82 -32.59 -26.23
N SER A 193 15.61 -33.08 -27.19
CA SER A 193 15.16 -33.32 -28.56
C SER A 193 14.07 -34.40 -28.61
N LEU A 194 13.07 -34.22 -29.48
CA LEU A 194 12.00 -35.20 -29.66
C LEU A 194 12.53 -36.44 -30.41
N GLU A 195 12.69 -37.56 -29.72
CA GLU A 195 12.96 -38.88 -30.33
C GLU A 195 11.67 -39.71 -30.40
N GLY A 196 11.05 -39.81 -31.59
CA GLY A 196 9.82 -40.59 -31.78
C GLY A 196 8.52 -39.80 -31.57
N SER A 197 7.43 -40.50 -31.20
CA SER A 197 6.08 -39.92 -31.12
C SER A 197 5.65 -39.44 -29.73
N GLU A 198 6.42 -39.72 -28.67
CA GLU A 198 6.07 -39.42 -27.28
C GLU A 198 7.28 -38.85 -26.52
N CYS A 199 7.03 -37.99 -25.53
CA CYS A 199 8.07 -37.53 -24.60
C CYS A 199 8.34 -38.62 -23.56
N ALA A 200 9.56 -39.16 -23.55
CA ALA A 200 9.91 -40.35 -22.77
C ALA A 200 10.02 -40.12 -21.24
N GLY A 201 10.02 -38.86 -20.77
CA GLY A 201 10.22 -38.49 -19.37
C GLY A 201 11.67 -38.71 -18.89
N LEU A 202 12.16 -37.78 -18.06
CA LEU A 202 13.44 -37.79 -17.32
C LEU A 202 14.55 -38.67 -17.92
N THR A 203 15.06 -38.26 -19.08
CA THR A 203 16.38 -38.69 -19.55
C THR A 203 17.34 -37.50 -19.47
N THR A 204 18.46 -37.67 -18.77
CA THR A 204 19.51 -36.64 -18.66
C THR A 204 20.45 -36.62 -19.88
N GLU A 205 20.22 -37.50 -20.85
CA GLU A 205 21.02 -37.66 -22.05
C GLU A 205 20.34 -36.86 -23.19
N GLY A 206 21.03 -35.86 -23.76
CA GLY A 206 20.49 -35.05 -24.87
C GLY A 206 19.75 -33.77 -24.46
N ALA A 207 19.98 -33.25 -23.24
CA ALA A 207 19.40 -31.98 -22.80
C ALA A 207 19.82 -30.81 -23.71
N LEU A 208 18.83 -30.06 -24.20
CA LEU A 208 19.01 -28.88 -25.03
C LEU A 208 19.20 -27.64 -24.15
N THR A 209 20.18 -26.80 -24.49
CA THR A 209 20.38 -25.50 -23.84
C THR A 209 19.90 -24.39 -24.76
N THR A 210 19.08 -23.48 -24.24
CA THR A 210 18.58 -22.32 -24.98
C THR A 210 19.70 -21.27 -25.17
N PRO A 211 19.77 -20.58 -26.33
CA PRO A 211 18.84 -20.70 -27.46
C PRO A 211 19.17 -21.86 -28.41
N PHE A 212 18.15 -22.45 -29.04
CA PHE A 212 18.30 -23.47 -30.08
C PHE A 212 17.22 -23.33 -31.16
N LYS A 213 17.44 -23.92 -32.34
CA LYS A 213 16.56 -23.77 -33.50
C LYS A 213 15.73 -25.02 -33.77
N VAL A 214 14.47 -24.84 -34.19
CA VAL A 214 13.53 -25.91 -34.53
C VAL A 214 13.07 -25.74 -35.98
N GLU A 215 13.54 -26.63 -36.86
CA GLU A 215 13.16 -26.67 -38.27
C GLU A 215 11.67 -27.05 -38.45
N PRO A 216 11.04 -26.73 -39.60
CA PRO A 216 9.67 -27.16 -39.91
C PRO A 216 9.48 -28.67 -39.73
N ASN A 217 8.40 -29.06 -39.05
CA ASN A 217 8.10 -30.44 -38.60
C ASN A 217 9.06 -31.00 -37.52
N GLY A 218 10.07 -30.25 -37.10
CA GLY A 218 10.93 -30.57 -35.95
C GLY A 218 10.21 -30.31 -34.62
N GLY A 219 10.73 -30.90 -33.54
CA GLY A 219 10.16 -30.73 -32.21
C GLY A 219 11.10 -31.09 -31.06
N PHE A 220 10.68 -30.75 -29.86
CA PHE A 220 11.37 -31.01 -28.60
C PHE A 220 10.37 -31.32 -27.48
N CYS A 221 10.88 -31.80 -26.35
CA CYS A 221 10.08 -32.11 -25.16
C CYS A 221 10.49 -31.21 -24.00
N ILE A 222 9.52 -30.87 -23.17
CA ILE A 222 9.65 -30.05 -21.96
C ILE A 222 9.09 -30.86 -20.79
N ASP A 223 9.92 -31.24 -19.83
CA ASP A 223 9.44 -31.88 -18.61
C ASP A 223 9.06 -30.79 -17.59
N VAL A 224 7.78 -30.75 -17.24
CA VAL A 224 7.23 -29.84 -16.22
C VAL A 224 6.90 -30.65 -14.98
N GLU A 225 7.46 -30.25 -13.84
CA GLU A 225 7.16 -30.81 -12.52
C GLU A 225 6.12 -29.93 -11.81
N TYR A 226 5.14 -30.58 -11.18
CA TYR A 226 4.23 -30.00 -10.20
C TYR A 226 4.48 -30.67 -8.85
N LYS A 227 4.78 -29.88 -7.82
CA LYS A 227 4.98 -30.34 -6.45
C LYS A 227 4.15 -29.46 -5.50
N PRO A 228 2.88 -29.81 -5.22
CA PRO A 228 1.98 -28.99 -4.42
C PRO A 228 2.49 -28.73 -3.00
N PHE A 229 2.27 -27.51 -2.50
CA PHE A 229 2.49 -27.13 -1.11
C PHE A 229 1.46 -26.09 -0.63
N GLY A 230 0.39 -26.54 0.02
CA GLY A 230 -0.65 -25.70 0.61
C GLY A 230 -2.02 -26.39 0.61
N ASN A 231 -3.11 -25.64 0.43
CA ASN A 231 -4.43 -26.24 0.24
C ASN A 231 -5.09 -25.61 -1.00
N GLY A 232 -5.59 -26.44 -1.91
CA GLY A 232 -6.45 -26.01 -3.02
C GLY A 232 -5.94 -26.34 -4.43
N ASP A 233 -6.53 -25.67 -5.42
CA ASP A 233 -6.19 -25.81 -6.84
C ASP A 233 -5.08 -24.84 -7.24
N ASP A 234 -4.03 -25.36 -7.87
CA ASP A 234 -2.90 -24.59 -8.40
C ASP A 234 -3.05 -24.35 -9.90
N VAL A 235 -2.84 -23.09 -10.30
CA VAL A 235 -2.80 -22.69 -11.71
C VAL A 235 -1.48 -22.02 -12.07
N GLY A 236 -0.98 -22.27 -13.27
CA GLY A 236 0.22 -21.64 -13.80
C GLY A 236 0.20 -21.54 -15.32
N LEU A 237 1.23 -20.93 -15.89
CA LEU A 237 1.41 -20.78 -17.32
C LEU A 237 2.85 -21.12 -17.70
N LEU A 238 3.03 -22.15 -18.53
CA LEU A 238 4.30 -22.45 -19.20
C LEU A 238 4.40 -21.56 -20.44
N SER A 239 5.50 -20.81 -20.56
CA SER A 239 5.80 -19.95 -21.72
C SER A 239 7.13 -20.34 -22.36
N VAL A 240 7.13 -20.52 -23.68
CA VAL A 240 8.33 -20.72 -24.50
C VAL A 240 8.67 -19.40 -25.16
N ASN A 241 9.74 -18.73 -24.75
CA ASN A 241 10.05 -17.37 -25.21
C ASN A 241 11.06 -17.37 -26.37
N PRO A 242 11.11 -16.32 -27.21
CA PRO A 242 12.19 -16.13 -28.16
C PRO A 242 13.52 -15.78 -27.46
N PRO A 243 14.68 -15.94 -28.13
CA PRO A 243 15.96 -15.54 -27.59
C PRO A 243 15.96 -14.04 -27.23
N PHE A 244 16.54 -13.70 -26.08
CA PHE A 244 16.59 -12.32 -25.62
C PHE A 244 17.41 -11.44 -26.58
N ASP A 245 16.79 -10.39 -27.10
CA ASP A 245 17.43 -9.34 -27.88
C ASP A 245 17.25 -7.97 -27.18
N PRO A 246 18.33 -7.38 -26.61
CA PRO A 246 18.25 -6.10 -25.92
C PRO A 246 17.99 -4.90 -26.86
N ALA A 247 18.06 -5.07 -28.18
CA ALA A 247 17.76 -4.03 -29.16
C ALA A 247 16.27 -3.93 -29.48
N LEU A 248 15.46 -4.91 -29.04
CA LEU A 248 14.04 -4.98 -29.30
C LEU A 248 13.25 -4.85 -27.98
N PRO A 249 12.03 -4.27 -28.02
CA PRO A 249 11.13 -4.31 -26.86
C PRO A 249 10.82 -5.76 -26.46
N ALA A 250 10.30 -5.94 -25.24
CA ALA A 250 9.94 -7.27 -24.73
C ALA A 250 9.08 -8.02 -25.75
N GLN A 251 9.52 -9.23 -26.11
CA GLN A 251 8.90 -10.03 -27.16
C GLN A 251 7.93 -11.04 -26.55
N ASP A 252 6.79 -11.23 -27.21
CA ASP A 252 5.79 -12.20 -26.82
C ASP A 252 6.34 -13.64 -26.80
N PRO A 253 5.83 -14.51 -25.91
CA PRO A 253 6.16 -15.92 -25.95
C PRO A 253 5.69 -16.58 -27.25
N ILE A 254 6.55 -17.42 -27.81
CA ILE A 254 6.33 -18.21 -29.05
C ILE A 254 5.13 -19.16 -28.89
N ALA A 255 5.00 -19.76 -27.70
CA ALA A 255 3.86 -20.60 -27.36
C ALA A 255 3.65 -20.66 -25.84
N THR A 256 2.41 -20.86 -25.43
CA THR A 256 2.04 -21.00 -24.01
C THR A 256 1.15 -22.22 -23.77
N ALA A 257 1.21 -22.77 -22.55
CA ALA A 257 0.32 -23.83 -22.10
C ALA A 257 -0.05 -23.61 -20.62
N ALA A 258 -1.36 -23.56 -20.32
CA ALA A 258 -1.82 -23.46 -18.94
C ALA A 258 -1.49 -24.74 -18.16
N LEU A 259 -1.04 -24.58 -16.93
CA LEU A 259 -0.72 -25.63 -15.97
C LEU A 259 -1.83 -25.68 -14.92
N GLN A 260 -2.32 -26.87 -14.60
CA GLN A 260 -3.39 -27.08 -13.61
C GLN A 260 -3.06 -28.27 -12.73
N GLY A 261 -3.10 -28.08 -11.42
CA GLY A 261 -2.90 -29.09 -10.39
C GLY A 261 -3.85 -28.88 -9.22
N SER A 262 -4.06 -29.90 -8.40
CA SER A 262 -4.84 -29.78 -7.17
C SER A 262 -4.18 -30.61 -6.08
N GLU A 263 -4.11 -30.07 -4.87
CA GLU A 263 -3.55 -30.77 -3.73
C GLU A 263 -4.54 -31.77 -3.10
N ILE A 264 -4.05 -32.99 -2.85
CA ILE A 264 -4.68 -33.95 -1.92
C ILE A 264 -3.89 -33.95 -0.62
N GLY A 265 -4.47 -33.44 0.45
CA GLY A 265 -3.81 -33.31 1.75
C GLY A 265 -4.79 -33.28 2.92
N PRO A 266 -4.43 -33.83 4.09
CA PRO A 266 -5.13 -33.50 5.33
C PRO A 266 -4.72 -32.11 5.83
N GLU A 267 -5.60 -31.43 6.57
CA GLU A 267 -5.34 -30.14 7.22
C GLU A 267 -5.74 -30.26 8.70
N ILE A 268 -4.78 -30.16 9.62
CA ILE A 268 -4.99 -30.30 11.05
C ILE A 268 -5.49 -28.99 11.70
N GLU A 269 -6.54 -29.07 12.51
CA GLU A 269 -6.95 -27.94 13.36
C GLU A 269 -7.15 -28.41 14.81
N LEU A 270 -6.61 -27.66 15.77
CA LEU A 270 -6.68 -27.98 17.20
C LEU A 270 -7.59 -27.03 17.96
N ASN A 271 -8.50 -27.54 18.79
CA ASN A 271 -9.40 -26.70 19.59
C ASN A 271 -9.72 -27.28 20.98
N PRO A 272 -9.42 -26.56 22.10
CA PRO A 272 -8.64 -25.32 22.18
C PRO A 272 -7.13 -25.59 22.08
N VAL A 273 -6.36 -24.58 21.64
CA VAL A 273 -4.89 -24.63 21.58
C VAL A 273 -4.18 -24.33 22.92
N ASP A 274 -4.92 -24.02 23.98
CA ASP A 274 -4.38 -23.71 25.32
C ASP A 274 -5.13 -24.49 26.41
N LEU A 275 -4.37 -25.26 27.21
CA LEU A 275 -4.87 -26.04 28.34
C LEU A 275 -4.35 -25.46 29.65
N ASN A 276 -5.27 -24.89 30.44
CA ASN A 276 -4.96 -24.29 31.74
C ASN A 276 -5.51 -25.10 32.92
N PHE A 277 -4.62 -25.83 33.60
CA PHE A 277 -4.96 -26.65 34.75
C PHE A 277 -5.16 -25.83 36.04
N GLY A 278 -4.65 -24.61 36.11
CA GLY A 278 -4.64 -23.81 37.34
C GLY A 278 -3.82 -24.46 38.48
N PRO A 279 -3.90 -23.91 39.71
CA PRO A 279 -3.13 -24.41 40.86
C PRO A 279 -3.77 -25.67 41.48
N LEU A 280 -2.95 -26.72 41.68
CA LEU A 280 -3.34 -27.97 42.34
C LEU A 280 -2.48 -28.28 43.56
N ASP A 281 -3.06 -28.94 44.57
CA ASP A 281 -2.31 -29.49 45.70
C ASP A 281 -1.43 -30.66 45.22
N VAL A 282 -0.27 -30.85 45.85
CA VAL A 282 0.60 -32.01 45.58
C VAL A 282 -0.19 -33.31 45.82
N GLY A 283 -0.21 -34.19 44.82
CA GLY A 283 -0.96 -35.44 44.78
C GLY A 283 -2.40 -35.34 44.28
N ALA A 284 -2.94 -34.12 44.05
CA ALA A 284 -4.26 -33.95 43.43
C ALA A 284 -4.21 -34.24 41.92
N THR A 285 -5.35 -34.50 41.29
CA THR A 285 -5.44 -34.80 39.85
C THR A 285 -6.50 -33.91 39.18
N LYS A 286 -6.20 -33.38 38.00
CA LYS A 286 -7.16 -32.69 37.12
C LYS A 286 -6.97 -33.10 35.67
N GLU A 287 -8.07 -33.19 34.92
CA GLU A 287 -8.08 -33.57 33.50
C GLU A 287 -8.76 -32.47 32.67
N LEU A 288 -8.21 -32.20 31.48
CA LEU A 288 -8.74 -31.29 30.45
C LEU A 288 -8.65 -31.96 29.08
N THR A 289 -9.39 -31.44 28.09
CA THR A 289 -9.47 -32.04 26.76
C THR A 289 -9.28 -31.01 25.65
N PHE A 290 -8.70 -31.43 24.52
CA PHE A 290 -8.73 -30.71 23.25
C PHE A 290 -9.14 -31.64 22.10
N ASN A 291 -9.63 -31.07 21.00
CA ASN A 291 -10.06 -31.79 19.81
C ASN A 291 -9.06 -31.60 18.66
N ILE A 292 -8.79 -32.66 17.93
CA ILE A 292 -8.06 -32.67 16.66
C ILE A 292 -9.08 -32.80 15.54
N GLU A 293 -9.14 -31.82 14.65
CA GLU A 293 -10.03 -31.78 13.50
C GLU A 293 -9.24 -31.88 12.20
N ASN A 294 -9.90 -32.35 11.15
CA ASN A 294 -9.34 -32.42 9.80
C ASN A 294 -10.20 -31.57 8.85
N LYS A 295 -9.68 -30.41 8.46
CA LYS A 295 -10.30 -29.48 7.50
C LYS A 295 -9.93 -29.77 6.05
N GLY A 296 -8.99 -30.69 5.83
CA GLY A 296 -8.48 -31.05 4.51
C GLY A 296 -9.39 -32.03 3.79
N ASN A 297 -8.95 -32.45 2.62
CA ASN A 297 -9.70 -33.34 1.73
C ASN A 297 -9.20 -34.81 1.77
N ALA A 298 -8.10 -35.09 2.47
CA ALA A 298 -7.55 -36.43 2.70
C ALA A 298 -7.54 -36.84 4.18
N ASN A 299 -7.35 -38.13 4.45
CA ASN A 299 -7.28 -38.63 5.83
C ASN A 299 -6.07 -38.07 6.60
N LEU A 300 -6.33 -37.42 7.74
CA LEU A 300 -5.32 -37.00 8.70
C LEU A 300 -4.97 -38.20 9.58
N VAL A 301 -3.70 -38.60 9.57
CA VAL A 301 -3.14 -39.72 10.31
C VAL A 301 -2.24 -39.15 11.40
N ILE A 302 -2.62 -39.39 12.65
CA ILE A 302 -1.88 -38.95 13.82
C ILE A 302 -0.81 -40.00 14.14
N ALA A 303 0.45 -39.65 13.89
CA ALA A 303 1.60 -40.49 14.17
C ALA A 303 1.84 -40.61 15.68
N ALA A 304 1.74 -39.49 16.41
CA ALA A 304 1.85 -39.47 17.85
C ALA A 304 1.21 -38.21 18.44
N VAL A 305 0.65 -38.32 19.64
CA VAL A 305 0.44 -37.17 20.52
C VAL A 305 1.37 -37.35 21.70
N GLN A 306 2.32 -36.43 21.85
CA GLN A 306 3.40 -36.56 22.81
C GLN A 306 3.68 -35.26 23.54
N LYS A 307 4.49 -35.36 24.60
CA LYS A 307 5.05 -34.18 25.28
C LYS A 307 6.27 -33.70 24.50
N GLY A 308 6.30 -32.43 24.12
CA GLY A 308 7.49 -31.81 23.57
C GLY A 308 8.58 -31.60 24.63
N GLU A 309 9.72 -31.08 24.21
CA GLU A 309 10.80 -30.75 25.14
C GLU A 309 10.39 -29.59 26.06
N SER A 310 10.67 -29.74 27.36
CA SER A 310 10.50 -28.67 28.33
C SER A 310 11.63 -28.67 29.34
N ASN A 311 12.08 -27.46 29.70
CA ASN A 311 13.05 -27.24 30.78
C ASN A 311 12.39 -27.18 32.16
N PHE A 312 11.06 -27.32 32.25
CA PHE A 312 10.32 -27.23 33.50
C PHE A 312 9.98 -28.63 34.03
N GLU A 313 10.56 -29.01 35.17
CA GLU A 313 10.30 -30.29 35.84
C GLU A 313 8.82 -30.53 36.19
N ILE A 314 7.98 -29.49 36.26
CA ILE A 314 6.52 -29.62 36.47
C ILE A 314 5.81 -30.25 35.26
N PHE A 315 6.42 -30.17 34.07
CA PHE A 315 5.87 -30.77 32.85
C PHE A 315 6.00 -32.31 32.84
N ASP A 316 6.88 -32.86 33.68
CA ASP A 316 6.98 -34.31 33.87
C ASP A 316 5.69 -34.91 34.47
N ASP A 317 4.97 -34.09 35.26
CA ASP A 317 3.71 -34.46 35.93
C ASP A 317 2.46 -34.33 35.02
N ILE A 318 2.65 -33.96 33.75
CA ILE A 318 1.63 -34.00 32.70
C ILE A 318 1.64 -35.37 32.01
N SER A 319 0.46 -35.93 31.75
CA SER A 319 0.27 -37.20 31.04
C SER A 319 -0.92 -37.16 30.08
N ILE A 320 -0.86 -37.89 28.97
CA ILE A 320 -1.97 -38.06 28.01
C ILE A 320 -2.66 -39.39 28.35
N VAL A 321 -3.97 -39.37 28.60
CA VAL A 321 -4.68 -40.55 29.13
C VAL A 321 -6.07 -40.73 28.48
N PRO A 322 -6.35 -41.87 27.80
CA PRO A 322 -5.38 -42.90 27.40
C PRO A 322 -4.39 -42.35 26.36
N GLU A 323 -3.27 -43.04 26.17
CA GLU A 323 -2.35 -42.75 25.06
C GLU A 323 -3.10 -42.85 23.72
N VAL A 324 -2.85 -41.89 22.83
CA VAL A 324 -3.41 -41.90 21.48
C VAL A 324 -2.66 -42.95 20.67
N PRO A 325 -3.34 -43.98 20.11
CA PRO A 325 -2.67 -44.98 19.28
C PRO A 325 -1.99 -44.34 18.08
N ALA A 326 -0.78 -44.81 17.75
CA ALA A 326 -0.13 -44.43 16.51
C ALA A 326 -1.03 -44.80 15.31
N ASP A 327 -0.93 -43.99 14.25
CA ASP A 327 -1.69 -44.12 13.01
C ASP A 327 -3.21 -43.94 13.18
N SER A 328 -3.64 -43.22 14.23
CA SER A 328 -5.05 -42.91 14.41
C SER A 328 -5.55 -41.97 13.32
N VAL A 329 -6.69 -42.27 12.70
CA VAL A 329 -7.18 -41.54 11.51
C VAL A 329 -8.36 -40.61 11.85
N VAL A 330 -8.25 -39.35 11.44
CA VAL A 330 -9.33 -38.35 11.42
C VAL A 330 -9.73 -38.09 9.96
N ALA A 331 -10.96 -38.47 9.60
CA ALA A 331 -11.46 -38.31 8.23
C ALA A 331 -11.79 -36.84 7.89
N PRO A 332 -11.70 -36.43 6.61
CA PRO A 332 -12.13 -35.12 6.12
C PRO A 332 -13.54 -34.74 6.59
N SER A 333 -13.75 -33.49 7.01
CA SER A 333 -15.09 -32.96 7.35
C SER A 333 -15.81 -33.73 8.48
N SER A 334 -15.07 -34.47 9.32
CA SER A 334 -15.61 -35.11 10.52
C SER A 334 -16.16 -34.04 11.47
N THR A 335 -17.48 -34.04 11.71
CA THR A 335 -18.14 -33.09 12.63
C THR A 335 -17.82 -33.34 14.11
N THR A 336 -17.08 -34.41 14.43
CA THR A 336 -16.79 -34.80 15.83
C THR A 336 -15.30 -34.78 16.17
N GLY A 337 -14.39 -34.76 15.18
CA GLY A 337 -12.93 -34.78 15.39
C GLY A 337 -12.43 -35.96 16.24
N MET A 338 -11.22 -35.84 16.80
CA MET A 338 -10.63 -36.74 17.78
C MET A 338 -10.32 -35.99 19.08
N THR A 339 -10.98 -36.38 20.17
CA THR A 339 -10.78 -35.76 21.48
C THR A 339 -9.63 -36.42 22.24
N VAL A 340 -8.66 -35.63 22.67
CA VAL A 340 -7.52 -36.04 23.49
C VAL A 340 -7.70 -35.53 24.91
N THR A 341 -7.49 -36.39 25.91
CA THR A 341 -7.56 -36.02 27.33
C THR A 341 -6.16 -35.94 27.93
N VAL A 342 -5.90 -34.83 28.60
CA VAL A 342 -4.62 -34.50 29.24
C VAL A 342 -4.84 -34.39 30.74
N ARG A 343 -4.00 -35.06 31.51
CA ARG A 343 -4.04 -35.14 32.97
C ARG A 343 -2.81 -34.46 33.58
N PHE A 344 -3.04 -33.66 34.63
CA PHE A 344 -2.00 -33.12 35.50
C PHE A 344 -2.10 -33.71 36.90
N ASN A 345 -1.00 -34.26 37.43
CA ASN A 345 -0.89 -34.77 38.81
C ASN A 345 0.45 -34.33 39.43
N PRO A 346 0.52 -33.19 40.12
CA PRO A 346 1.78 -32.69 40.67
C PRO A 346 2.33 -33.59 41.78
N THR A 347 3.61 -33.98 41.70
CA THR A 347 4.26 -34.90 42.65
C THR A 347 5.06 -34.21 43.75
N LYS A 348 5.38 -32.92 43.58
CA LYS A 348 6.06 -32.06 44.55
C LYS A 348 5.64 -30.60 44.33
N ASN A 349 6.04 -29.71 45.23
CA ASN A 349 5.84 -28.28 45.03
C ASN A 349 6.87 -27.74 44.02
N TYR A 350 6.39 -27.04 43.01
CA TYR A 350 7.21 -26.33 42.03
C TYR A 350 7.15 -24.82 42.30
N PRO A 351 8.21 -24.06 41.97
CA PRO A 351 8.20 -22.60 42.10
C PRO A 351 7.05 -21.98 41.30
N VAL A 352 6.40 -20.94 41.85
CA VAL A 352 5.33 -20.22 41.13
C VAL A 352 5.93 -19.44 39.97
N THR A 353 5.72 -19.91 38.75
CA THR A 353 5.92 -19.15 37.52
C THR A 353 4.61 -19.07 36.74
N TYR A 354 4.12 -17.86 36.46
CA TYR A 354 2.97 -17.62 35.59
C TYR A 354 3.40 -17.64 34.11
N SER A 355 3.89 -18.79 33.64
CA SER A 355 4.34 -18.98 32.25
C SER A 355 3.99 -20.38 31.74
N THR A 356 3.92 -20.55 30.41
CA THR A 356 3.80 -21.85 29.74
C THR A 356 4.82 -22.84 30.29
N ILE A 357 4.38 -24.02 30.71
CA ILE A 357 5.26 -25.06 31.28
C ILE A 357 5.72 -26.07 30.23
N GLY A 358 5.12 -26.08 29.05
CA GLY A 358 5.49 -26.95 27.94
C GLY A 358 4.41 -26.95 26.85
N PHE A 359 4.70 -27.69 25.78
CA PHE A 359 3.77 -27.90 24.68
C PHE A 359 3.55 -29.40 24.48
N LEU A 360 2.31 -29.78 24.18
CA LEU A 360 2.04 -31.09 23.58
C LEU A 360 2.21 -30.96 22.08
N GLU A 361 2.83 -31.97 21.48
CA GLU A 361 3.10 -32.06 20.05
C GLU A 361 2.15 -33.11 19.47
N VAL A 362 1.41 -32.73 18.44
CA VAL A 362 0.58 -33.61 17.63
C VAL A 362 1.29 -33.82 16.31
N LEU A 363 1.96 -34.96 16.16
CA LEU A 363 2.68 -35.34 14.94
C LEU A 363 1.68 -35.98 14.00
N SER A 364 1.64 -35.51 12.75
CA SER A 364 0.69 -36.00 11.77
C SER A 364 1.30 -36.12 10.37
N ASN A 365 0.52 -36.64 9.42
CA ASN A 365 0.86 -36.69 8.00
C ASN A 365 0.40 -35.45 7.21
N ASP A 366 -0.06 -34.42 7.91
CA ASP A 366 -0.20 -33.07 7.36
C ASP A 366 1.18 -32.57 6.93
N ALA A 367 1.30 -32.18 5.66
CA ALA A 367 2.60 -31.92 5.04
C ALA A 367 3.12 -30.51 5.35
N ASP A 368 2.20 -29.56 5.55
CA ASP A 368 2.46 -28.16 5.85
C ASP A 368 2.47 -27.89 7.36
N GLU A 369 1.68 -28.62 8.15
CA GLU A 369 1.74 -28.66 9.62
C GLU A 369 2.03 -30.08 10.17
N PRO A 370 3.23 -30.65 9.93
CA PRO A 370 3.57 -32.00 10.39
C PRO A 370 3.62 -32.13 11.92
N ILE A 371 3.73 -31.01 12.65
CA ILE A 371 3.69 -30.93 14.11
C ILE A 371 2.83 -29.74 14.52
N ALA A 372 1.66 -30.01 15.09
CA ALA A 372 0.79 -28.99 15.68
C ALA A 372 0.97 -28.95 17.22
N TYR A 373 0.84 -27.76 17.82
CA TYR A 373 1.18 -27.54 19.24
C TYR A 373 -0.03 -27.17 20.10
N VAL A 374 -0.16 -27.81 21.27
CA VAL A 374 -1.08 -27.38 22.34
C VAL A 374 -0.29 -26.85 23.51
N LYS A 375 -0.51 -25.59 23.86
CA LYS A 375 0.12 -24.93 24.99
C LYS A 375 -0.43 -25.49 26.31
N VAL A 376 0.45 -25.77 27.27
CA VAL A 376 0.07 -26.24 28.60
C VAL A 376 0.52 -25.25 29.69
N THR A 377 -0.43 -24.87 30.54
CA THR A 377 -0.19 -24.08 31.75
C THR A 377 -0.70 -24.85 32.98
N ALA A 378 0.16 -25.00 33.98
CA ALA A 378 -0.18 -25.67 35.23
C ALA A 378 0.65 -25.12 36.39
N GLN A 379 0.12 -25.21 37.61
CA GLN A 379 0.78 -24.71 38.82
C GLN A 379 0.53 -25.63 40.00
N THR A 380 1.45 -25.64 40.97
CA THR A 380 1.21 -26.22 42.29
C THR A 380 0.82 -25.16 43.30
N LYS A 381 0.05 -25.56 44.32
CA LYS A 381 -0.18 -24.73 45.48
C LYS A 381 1.11 -24.57 46.27
N SER A 382 1.63 -23.34 46.37
CA SER A 382 2.82 -23.03 47.17
C SER A 382 2.68 -21.67 47.84
N ALA A 383 3.14 -21.56 49.08
CA ALA A 383 3.26 -20.29 49.78
C ALA A 383 4.42 -19.50 49.17
N LYS A 384 4.23 -18.19 48.91
CA LYS A 384 5.27 -17.33 48.36
C LYS A 384 5.32 -16.02 49.11
N LEU A 385 6.41 -15.78 49.83
CA LEU A 385 6.60 -14.58 50.63
C LEU A 385 7.22 -13.46 49.80
N GLN A 386 6.51 -12.33 49.72
CA GLN A 386 7.07 -11.06 49.31
C GLN A 386 7.10 -10.11 50.51
N VAL A 387 8.25 -9.47 50.75
CA VAL A 387 8.39 -8.47 51.82
C VAL A 387 8.66 -7.11 51.21
N THR A 388 7.87 -6.11 51.59
CA THR A 388 7.97 -4.74 51.07
C THR A 388 8.04 -3.74 52.22
N PRO A 389 9.05 -2.84 52.25
CA PRO A 389 10.19 -2.74 51.34
C PRO A 389 11.31 -3.75 51.67
N THR A 390 12.08 -4.16 50.66
CA THR A 390 13.30 -5.00 50.75
C THR A 390 14.38 -4.44 49.82
N PRO A 391 15.69 -4.63 50.10
CA PRO A 391 16.30 -5.32 51.24
C PRO A 391 16.44 -4.43 52.50
N LEU A 392 16.01 -3.17 52.43
CA LEU A 392 16.24 -2.15 53.45
C LEU A 392 14.94 -1.41 53.80
N ILE A 393 14.70 -1.23 55.10
CA ILE A 393 13.75 -0.25 55.63
C ILE A 393 14.56 0.92 56.19
N ASP A 394 14.44 2.07 55.53
CA ASP A 394 15.09 3.31 55.97
C ASP A 394 14.11 4.18 56.74
N PHE A 395 14.41 4.43 58.01
CA PHE A 395 13.64 5.31 58.88
C PHE A 395 13.93 6.79 58.62
N GLY A 396 14.89 7.08 57.74
CA GLY A 396 15.34 8.42 57.37
C GLY A 396 16.13 9.08 58.49
N ILE A 397 16.18 10.41 58.44
CA ILE A 397 16.84 11.21 59.46
C ILE A 397 15.89 11.39 60.64
N VAL A 398 16.30 11.01 61.85
CA VAL A 398 15.48 11.13 63.06
C VAL A 398 16.23 11.95 64.11
N ALA A 399 15.63 13.08 64.50
CA ALA A 399 16.21 14.00 65.47
C ALA A 399 16.07 13.51 66.92
N GLU A 400 17.04 13.86 67.77
CA GLU A 400 16.99 13.60 69.21
C GLU A 400 15.73 14.22 69.86
N ALA A 401 15.20 13.57 70.89
CA ALA A 401 14.01 14.01 71.65
C ALA A 401 12.70 14.16 70.84
N THR A 402 12.62 13.58 69.65
CA THR A 402 11.36 13.44 68.89
C THR A 402 10.63 12.12 69.25
N PRO A 403 9.34 11.96 68.90
CA PRO A 403 8.58 10.71 69.13
C PRO A 403 9.12 9.45 68.42
N GLY A 404 10.17 9.58 67.58
CA GLY A 404 10.68 8.53 66.71
C GLY A 404 9.94 8.44 65.37
N SER A 405 10.51 7.71 64.41
CA SER A 405 9.95 7.45 63.09
C SER A 405 9.36 6.04 63.06
N THR A 406 8.13 5.89 62.56
CA THR A 406 7.49 4.58 62.37
C THR A 406 7.49 4.24 60.88
N ARG A 407 7.88 3.02 60.55
CA ARG A 407 7.81 2.44 59.21
C ARG A 407 7.04 1.14 59.25
N THR A 408 6.32 0.86 58.18
CA THR A 408 5.64 -0.41 58.03
C THR A 408 6.47 -1.35 57.17
N VAL A 409 6.40 -2.63 57.50
CA VAL A 409 6.84 -3.70 56.61
C VAL A 409 5.63 -4.56 56.30
N THR A 410 5.39 -4.79 55.02
CA THR A 410 4.29 -5.62 54.54
C THR A 410 4.85 -6.97 54.17
N PHE A 411 4.30 -8.01 54.80
CA PHE A 411 4.48 -9.40 54.41
C PHE A 411 3.28 -9.78 53.55
N SER A 412 3.52 -10.06 52.27
CA SER A 412 2.48 -10.44 51.31
C SER A 412 2.67 -11.88 50.89
N ASN A 413 1.57 -12.64 50.84
CA ASN A 413 1.56 -13.95 50.24
C ASN A 413 1.13 -13.83 48.78
N VAL A 414 2.09 -13.82 47.86
CA VAL A 414 1.85 -13.85 46.41
C VAL A 414 1.73 -15.27 45.86
N GLY A 415 1.72 -16.25 46.76
CA GLY A 415 1.56 -17.65 46.47
C GLY A 415 0.10 -18.07 46.41
N THR A 416 -0.09 -19.35 46.15
CA THR A 416 -1.37 -20.02 45.96
C THR A 416 -1.76 -20.91 47.14
N ALA A 417 -0.89 -21.05 48.15
CA ALA A 417 -1.16 -21.73 49.43
C ALA A 417 -0.96 -20.78 50.62
N ASP A 418 -1.51 -21.10 51.78
CA ASP A 418 -1.33 -20.34 53.04
C ASP A 418 0.16 -20.23 53.42
N LEU A 419 0.60 -19.01 53.74
CA LEU A 419 1.97 -18.68 54.13
C LEU A 419 2.03 -18.45 55.64
N GLU A 420 2.97 -19.08 56.33
CA GLU A 420 3.23 -18.86 57.75
C GLU A 420 4.57 -18.16 57.91
N VAL A 421 4.62 -17.08 58.69
CA VAL A 421 5.84 -16.37 59.09
C VAL A 421 6.04 -16.55 60.59
N THR A 422 7.23 -16.99 61.01
CA THR A 422 7.55 -17.32 62.40
C THR A 422 8.82 -16.60 62.89
N GLY A 423 8.97 -16.47 64.21
CA GLY A 423 10.22 -16.02 64.83
C GLY A 423 10.66 -14.60 64.46
N LEU A 424 9.72 -13.66 64.32
CA LEU A 424 10.00 -12.27 63.97
C LEU A 424 10.70 -11.51 65.11
N VAL A 425 11.99 -11.19 64.94
CA VAL A 425 12.84 -10.53 65.96
C VAL A 425 13.76 -9.47 65.36
N ILE A 426 14.19 -8.49 66.16
CA ILE A 426 15.18 -7.48 65.74
C ILE A 426 16.55 -7.82 66.34
N GLU A 427 17.53 -8.11 65.49
CA GLU A 427 18.93 -8.34 65.84
C GLU A 427 19.77 -7.06 65.71
N ASN A 428 20.96 -7.06 66.32
CA ASN A 428 21.96 -5.97 66.26
C ASN A 428 21.44 -4.58 66.71
N ASN A 429 20.62 -4.57 67.77
CA ASN A 429 19.93 -3.38 68.29
C ASN A 429 20.39 -3.04 69.72
N ALA A 430 21.69 -2.78 69.92
CA ALA A 430 22.29 -2.65 71.25
C ALA A 430 21.69 -1.52 72.12
N GLU A 431 21.22 -0.44 71.49
CA GLU A 431 20.62 0.73 72.16
C GLU A 431 19.08 0.63 72.25
N ASN A 432 18.48 -0.48 71.80
CA ASN A 432 17.02 -0.68 71.72
C ASN A 432 16.27 0.46 70.99
N GLU A 433 16.92 1.09 70.01
CA GLU A 433 16.35 2.21 69.25
C GLU A 433 15.34 1.74 68.20
N PHE A 434 15.50 0.52 67.66
CA PHE A 434 14.51 -0.13 66.81
C PHE A 434 13.56 -1.00 67.65
N THR A 435 12.25 -0.86 67.47
CA THR A 435 11.24 -1.64 68.20
C THR A 435 10.10 -2.06 67.29
N LEU A 436 9.40 -3.14 67.63
CA LEU A 436 8.09 -3.45 67.08
C LEU A 436 7.03 -2.69 67.91
N ASP A 437 6.09 -2.02 67.24
CA ASP A 437 5.06 -1.23 67.94
C ASP A 437 3.96 -2.11 68.56
N GLU A 438 3.87 -3.36 68.15
CA GLU A 438 2.87 -4.33 68.61
C GLU A 438 3.44 -5.75 68.76
N ALA A 439 2.77 -6.57 69.57
CA ALA A 439 3.06 -8.00 69.63
C ALA A 439 2.48 -8.68 68.39
N VAL A 440 3.34 -9.35 67.61
CA VAL A 440 2.95 -10.09 66.40
C VAL A 440 2.61 -11.54 66.80
N GLU A 441 1.50 -12.07 66.28
CA GLU A 441 1.12 -13.48 66.47
C GLU A 441 2.15 -14.42 65.81
N ASP A 442 2.48 -15.53 66.47
CA ASP A 442 3.48 -16.51 65.99
C ASP A 442 2.87 -17.93 66.04
N PRO A 443 2.64 -18.62 64.89
CA PRO A 443 2.90 -18.17 63.53
C PRO A 443 1.92 -17.10 63.03
N MET A 444 2.42 -16.13 62.24
CA MET A 444 1.60 -15.18 61.49
C MET A 444 1.16 -15.84 60.16
N VAL A 445 -0.11 -16.23 60.06
CA VAL A 445 -0.69 -16.89 58.87
C VAL A 445 -1.28 -15.87 57.88
N ILE A 446 -0.87 -15.96 56.61
CA ILE A 446 -1.25 -15.07 55.51
C ILE A 446 -1.86 -15.91 54.38
N GLN A 447 -3.15 -15.71 54.09
CA GLN A 447 -3.86 -16.40 53.01
C GLN A 447 -3.34 -15.97 51.61
N PRO A 448 -3.54 -16.77 50.54
CA PRO A 448 -3.19 -16.41 49.17
C PRO A 448 -3.73 -15.03 48.77
N ASN A 449 -2.91 -14.25 48.05
CA ASN A 449 -3.21 -12.89 47.61
C ASN A 449 -3.59 -11.91 48.76
N SER A 450 -3.27 -12.27 50.00
CA SER A 450 -3.47 -11.43 51.18
C SER A 450 -2.13 -10.98 51.74
N TYR A 451 -2.19 -10.04 52.68
CA TYR A 451 -0.99 -9.51 53.33
C TYR A 451 -1.21 -9.28 54.84
N ARG A 452 -0.11 -9.06 55.54
CA ARG A 452 -0.05 -8.57 56.93
C ARG A 452 0.94 -7.42 57.01
N ILE A 453 0.58 -6.39 57.76
CA ILE A 453 1.41 -5.22 58.00
C ILE A 453 1.96 -5.33 59.42
N VAL A 454 3.27 -5.13 59.58
CA VAL A 454 3.92 -5.00 60.89
C VAL A 454 4.50 -3.59 61.01
N ASN A 455 4.20 -2.94 62.12
CA ASN A 455 4.68 -1.60 62.43
C ASN A 455 6.02 -1.65 63.20
N LEU A 456 7.06 -1.05 62.63
CA LEU A 456 8.37 -0.88 63.25
C LEU A 456 8.57 0.59 63.62
N ARG A 457 9.28 0.85 64.71
CA ARG A 457 9.64 2.20 65.16
C ARG A 457 11.14 2.30 65.37
N TYR A 458 11.71 3.43 64.96
CA TYR A 458 13.05 3.87 65.36
C TYR A 458 12.95 5.13 66.22
N LYS A 459 13.59 5.13 67.38
CA LYS A 459 13.67 6.28 68.29
C LYS A 459 15.13 6.64 68.56
N ASN A 460 15.56 7.82 68.11
CA ASN A 460 16.90 8.35 68.43
C ASN A 460 16.97 8.72 69.93
N THR A 461 17.75 7.96 70.68
CA THR A 461 17.94 8.13 72.14
C THR A 461 19.17 8.98 72.49
N GLY A 462 19.91 9.45 71.48
CA GLY A 462 21.11 10.29 71.61
C GLY A 462 22.35 9.64 70.99
N GLY A 463 23.41 10.42 70.76
CA GLY A 463 24.70 9.94 70.23
C GLY A 463 25.33 10.85 69.18
N ALA A 464 26.36 10.35 68.49
CA ALA A 464 26.96 11.05 67.34
C ALA A 464 25.97 11.08 66.15
N GLU A 465 25.93 12.21 65.43
CA GLU A 465 25.17 12.33 64.18
C GLU A 465 25.78 11.43 63.10
N GLY A 466 24.93 10.85 62.25
CA GLY A 466 25.36 9.92 61.21
C GLY A 466 24.48 8.68 61.10
N ASP A 467 24.78 7.83 60.12
CA ASP A 467 24.01 6.64 59.80
C ASP A 467 24.20 5.53 60.84
N ILE A 468 23.09 4.87 61.16
CA ILE A 468 22.99 3.65 61.96
C ILE A 468 22.54 2.56 61.01
N GLU A 469 23.48 1.73 60.54
CA GLU A 469 23.26 0.74 59.47
C GLU A 469 23.21 -0.71 59.97
N ASN A 470 23.11 -0.93 61.29
CA ASN A 470 23.38 -2.26 61.86
C ASN A 470 22.13 -3.06 62.28
N GLY A 471 20.94 -2.46 62.38
CA GLY A 471 19.74 -3.16 62.82
C GLY A 471 19.23 -4.15 61.77
N LYS A 472 18.71 -5.31 62.18
CA LYS A 472 18.22 -6.33 61.25
C LYS A 472 16.94 -6.99 61.77
N LEU A 473 15.85 -6.89 61.02
CA LEU A 473 14.63 -7.66 61.28
C LEU A 473 14.80 -9.07 60.71
N VAL A 474 14.70 -10.10 61.52
CA VAL A 474 14.92 -11.51 61.16
C VAL A 474 13.65 -12.30 61.39
N PHE A 475 13.33 -13.23 60.49
CA PHE A 475 12.16 -14.11 60.55
C PHE A 475 12.37 -15.38 59.72
N ALA A 476 11.55 -16.39 59.94
CA ALA A 476 11.45 -17.59 59.12
C ALA A 476 10.07 -17.67 58.45
N SER A 477 9.95 -18.41 57.35
CA SER A 477 8.64 -18.61 56.70
C SER A 477 8.49 -20.01 56.11
N THR A 478 7.26 -20.41 55.78
CA THR A 478 6.97 -21.66 55.08
C THR A 478 7.21 -21.59 53.57
N ASP A 479 7.60 -20.43 53.02
CA ASP A 479 8.10 -20.31 51.64
C ASP A 479 9.35 -21.18 51.49
N GLN A 480 9.28 -22.16 50.59
CA GLN A 480 10.35 -23.13 50.34
C GLN A 480 11.39 -22.63 49.34
N ASP A 481 11.21 -21.43 48.77
CA ASP A 481 12.22 -20.83 47.89
C ASP A 481 13.48 -20.47 48.71
N PRO A 482 14.66 -21.01 48.37
CA PRO A 482 15.93 -20.64 49.01
C PRO A 482 16.25 -19.14 48.92
N ALA A 483 15.68 -18.41 47.94
CA ALA A 483 15.84 -16.98 47.77
C ALA A 483 14.82 -16.15 48.57
N ALA A 484 13.84 -16.77 49.24
CA ALA A 484 12.88 -16.06 50.07
C ALA A 484 13.59 -15.23 51.15
N PRO A 485 13.16 -13.98 51.39
CA PRO A 485 13.81 -13.14 52.37
C PRO A 485 13.68 -13.78 53.76
N THR A 486 14.79 -13.92 54.49
CA THR A 486 14.79 -14.32 55.91
C THR A 486 15.06 -13.13 56.83
N SER A 487 15.31 -11.96 56.24
CA SER A 487 15.60 -10.74 56.99
C SER A 487 15.49 -9.48 56.15
N VAL A 488 15.28 -8.35 56.81
CA VAL A 488 15.32 -7.00 56.22
C VAL A 488 16.26 -6.12 57.05
N ASN A 489 17.17 -5.41 56.39
CA ASN A 489 18.08 -4.48 57.06
C ASN A 489 17.30 -3.24 57.50
N LEU A 490 17.69 -2.66 58.63
CA LEU A 490 17.09 -1.45 59.19
C LEU A 490 18.17 -0.35 59.23
N ARG A 491 17.87 0.81 58.65
CA ARG A 491 18.74 2.00 58.67
C ARG A 491 18.01 3.20 59.24
N ALA A 492 18.74 4.04 59.96
CA ALA A 492 18.29 5.38 60.31
C ALA A 492 19.50 6.33 60.36
N THR A 493 19.30 7.63 60.18
CA THR A 493 20.35 8.64 60.36
C THR A 493 20.05 9.48 61.61
N ARG A 494 20.99 9.59 62.55
CA ARG A 494 20.85 10.45 63.72
C ARG A 494 21.06 11.92 63.35
N ALA A 495 20.14 12.78 63.80
CA ALA A 495 20.32 14.25 63.80
C ALA A 495 20.13 14.82 65.21
N LYS A 496 20.76 15.96 65.51
CA LYS A 496 20.57 16.66 66.79
C LYS A 496 19.35 17.59 66.81
N LYS A 497 18.90 18.06 65.64
CA LYS A 497 17.78 19.00 65.50
C LYS A 497 16.85 18.54 64.38
N ALA A 498 15.54 18.77 64.56
CA ALA A 498 14.51 18.45 63.59
C ALA A 498 14.43 19.53 62.49
N PHE A 499 14.23 19.13 61.23
CA PHE A 499 14.12 20.04 60.07
C PHE A 499 13.32 19.38 58.92
N CYS A 500 12.68 20.18 58.06
CA CYS A 500 11.99 19.71 56.84
C CYS A 500 12.91 19.82 55.61
N ALA A 501 12.85 18.84 54.71
CA ALA A 501 13.53 18.84 53.41
C ALA A 501 12.74 17.98 52.40
N ILE A 502 12.66 18.36 51.12
CA ILE A 502 11.87 17.63 50.11
C ILE A 502 12.67 17.31 48.83
N LYS A 503 12.17 16.40 47.99
CA LYS A 503 12.71 16.02 46.68
C LYS A 503 11.58 15.69 45.70
N LEU A 504 11.79 15.94 44.40
CA LEU A 504 10.89 15.52 43.31
C LEU A 504 11.37 14.22 42.64
N GLU A 505 10.46 13.29 42.36
CA GLU A 505 10.76 12.01 41.72
C GLU A 505 9.69 11.61 40.68
N PRO A 506 10.04 11.49 39.37
CA PRO A 506 11.33 11.79 38.77
C PRO A 506 11.63 13.29 38.73
N VAL A 507 12.92 13.65 38.70
CA VAL A 507 13.37 15.05 38.65
C VAL A 507 13.12 15.69 37.28
N LYS A 508 13.05 14.90 36.20
CA LYS A 508 12.69 15.34 34.83
C LYS A 508 11.55 14.49 34.30
N VAL A 509 10.59 15.12 33.64
CA VAL A 509 9.42 14.50 33.02
C VAL A 509 9.39 14.86 31.54
N ASN A 510 9.31 13.86 30.67
CA ASN A 510 9.13 14.03 29.23
C ASN A 510 7.76 13.46 28.82
N PHE A 511 6.90 14.31 28.26
CA PHE A 511 5.55 13.93 27.83
C PHE A 511 5.53 13.25 26.45
N GLY A 512 6.61 13.33 25.68
CA GLY A 512 6.70 12.88 24.30
C GLY A 512 6.05 13.86 23.33
N THR A 513 5.71 13.38 22.13
CA THR A 513 5.00 14.15 21.11
C THR A 513 3.49 13.99 21.28
N ILE A 514 2.76 15.09 21.43
CA ILE A 514 1.31 15.15 21.62
C ILE A 514 0.74 16.10 20.57
N GLY A 515 -0.34 15.75 19.88
CA GLY A 515 -0.97 16.65 18.91
C GLY A 515 -1.57 17.90 19.58
N TYR A 516 -1.67 19.01 18.86
CA TYR A 516 -2.38 20.20 19.36
C TYR A 516 -3.83 19.85 19.73
N GLY A 517 -4.34 20.41 20.83
CA GLY A 517 -5.70 20.13 21.32
C GLY A 517 -5.84 18.80 22.09
N LEU A 518 -4.83 17.93 22.07
CA LEU A 518 -4.76 16.73 22.90
C LEU A 518 -4.03 17.03 24.22
N GLU A 519 -4.30 16.21 25.24
CA GLU A 519 -3.67 16.36 26.56
C GLU A 519 -3.07 15.05 27.07
N LYS A 520 -2.00 15.18 27.85
CA LYS A 520 -1.39 14.05 28.55
C LYS A 520 -1.04 14.41 29.98
N THR A 521 -1.48 13.57 30.91
CA THR A 521 -1.21 13.72 32.35
C THR A 521 -0.16 12.71 32.80
N THR A 522 0.84 13.18 33.54
CA THR A 522 1.89 12.37 34.16
C THR A 522 1.95 12.67 35.67
N THR A 523 2.38 11.71 36.49
CA THR A 523 2.52 11.87 37.95
C THR A 523 3.99 11.95 38.34
N LEU A 524 4.32 12.89 39.23
CA LEU A 524 5.59 13.01 39.93
C LEU A 524 5.37 13.07 41.44
N ASN A 525 6.29 12.55 42.23
CA ASN A 525 6.15 12.45 43.68
C ASN A 525 6.98 13.52 44.40
N VAL A 526 6.38 14.21 45.35
CA VAL A 526 7.06 15.11 46.29
C VAL A 526 7.35 14.34 47.57
N THR A 527 8.61 14.00 47.82
CA THR A 527 9.03 13.15 48.95
C THR A 527 9.69 14.00 50.04
N ASN A 528 9.26 13.89 51.30
CA ASN A 528 9.94 14.51 52.44
C ASN A 528 11.17 13.68 52.83
N ILE A 529 12.37 14.23 52.68
CA ILE A 529 13.65 13.60 53.03
C ILE A 529 14.25 14.17 54.33
N GLY A 530 13.53 15.05 55.03
CA GLY A 530 13.93 15.67 56.30
C GLY A 530 13.58 14.83 57.54
N SER A 531 13.84 15.40 58.71
CA SER A 531 13.58 14.79 60.04
C SER A 531 12.36 15.36 60.77
N ALA A 532 11.64 16.29 60.14
CA ALA A 532 10.42 16.89 60.64
C ALA A 532 9.33 16.96 59.54
N PRO A 533 8.04 17.10 59.93
CA PRO A 533 6.96 17.29 58.97
C PRO A 533 7.14 18.56 58.11
N CYS A 534 6.78 18.45 56.84
CA CYS A 534 6.72 19.57 55.91
C CYS A 534 5.27 20.00 55.70
N SER A 535 5.00 21.30 55.73
CA SER A 535 3.67 21.86 55.46
C SER A 535 3.59 22.43 54.05
N PRO A 536 2.64 22.03 53.19
CA PRO A 536 2.48 22.59 51.86
C PRO A 536 2.26 24.09 51.90
N PHE A 537 2.98 24.80 51.02
CA PHE A 537 2.86 26.24 50.88
C PHE A 537 2.29 26.62 49.52
N SER A 538 2.95 26.19 48.44
CA SER A 538 2.52 26.44 47.07
C SER A 538 3.11 25.42 46.11
N VAL A 539 2.39 25.17 45.02
CA VAL A 539 2.95 24.60 43.79
C VAL A 539 2.86 25.70 42.74
N SER A 540 3.86 25.82 41.89
CA SER A 540 3.80 26.74 40.77
C SER A 540 4.36 26.11 39.51
N VAL A 541 3.70 26.35 38.38
CA VAL A 541 4.15 25.93 37.05
C VAL A 541 4.33 27.13 36.12
N ASP A 542 5.43 27.13 35.38
CA ASP A 542 5.73 28.14 34.35
C ASP A 542 6.14 27.47 33.06
N ASP A 543 5.80 28.12 31.96
CA ASP A 543 6.43 27.82 30.68
C ASP A 543 7.88 28.33 30.74
N GLY A 544 8.83 27.55 30.24
CA GLY A 544 10.21 28.03 30.08
C GLY A 544 10.28 29.25 29.15
N PRO A 545 11.46 29.85 28.91
CA PRO A 545 11.57 30.90 27.90
C PRO A 545 11.19 30.34 26.52
N GLY A 546 9.92 30.46 26.18
CA GLY A 546 9.43 30.41 24.82
C GLY A 546 10.07 31.60 24.12
N THR A 547 10.73 31.34 23.00
CA THR A 547 10.90 32.38 22.01
C THR A 547 9.49 32.92 21.72
N LEU A 548 9.33 34.24 21.62
CA LEU A 548 8.08 34.86 21.17
C LEU A 548 7.63 34.37 19.76
N LEU A 549 8.43 33.50 19.14
CA LEU A 549 8.26 32.83 17.85
C LEU A 549 8.90 31.43 17.94
N PRO A 550 8.14 30.33 17.95
CA PRO A 550 8.69 28.96 17.92
C PRO A 550 9.39 28.71 16.57
N ILE A 551 10.73 28.64 16.58
CA ILE A 551 11.53 28.32 15.39
C ILE A 551 12.02 26.87 15.52
N PRO A 552 11.70 25.97 14.56
CA PRO A 552 12.22 24.61 14.54
C PRO A 552 13.76 24.58 14.62
N GLY A 553 14.33 23.75 15.51
CA GLY A 553 15.78 23.48 15.57
C GLY A 553 16.66 24.45 16.38
N LEU A 554 16.12 25.52 16.98
CA LEU A 554 16.89 26.38 17.89
C LEU A 554 16.87 25.83 19.34
N PRO A 555 18.03 25.70 20.02
CA PRO A 555 18.06 25.24 21.40
C PRO A 555 17.40 26.26 22.33
N ALA A 556 16.27 25.89 22.93
CA ALA A 556 15.56 26.70 23.91
C ALA A 556 16.43 26.99 25.15
N GLY A 557 16.35 28.23 25.66
CA GLY A 557 17.12 28.69 26.83
C GLY A 557 16.66 28.09 28.16
N LYS A 558 17.43 28.37 29.23
CA LYS A 558 17.12 27.93 30.62
C LYS A 558 15.81 28.52 31.16
N CYS A 559 15.00 27.71 31.85
CA CYS A 559 13.79 28.13 32.56
C CYS A 559 14.09 29.19 33.64
N LYS A 560 13.16 30.13 33.85
CA LYS A 560 13.21 31.05 35.00
C LYS A 560 12.24 30.58 36.06
N ILE A 561 12.59 30.80 37.32
CA ILE A 561 11.71 30.49 38.45
C ILE A 561 10.57 31.55 38.51
N PRO A 562 9.29 31.16 38.36
CA PRO A 562 8.17 32.09 38.27
C PRO A 562 7.74 32.67 39.63
N PRO A 563 7.15 33.88 39.65
CA PRO A 563 6.28 34.32 40.72
C PRO A 563 4.82 33.94 40.41
N GLY A 564 4.37 32.76 40.88
CA GLY A 564 3.00 32.23 40.71
C GLY A 564 2.78 31.42 39.42
N ASP A 565 1.57 30.90 39.20
CA ASP A 565 1.22 30.16 37.99
C ASP A 565 1.04 31.07 36.79
N LYS A 566 1.80 30.79 35.72
CA LYS A 566 1.76 31.57 34.47
C LYS A 566 1.88 30.72 33.20
N SER A 567 1.80 29.39 33.34
CA SER A 567 1.89 28.47 32.20
C SER A 567 0.58 28.43 31.41
N GLU A 568 0.70 28.43 30.08
CA GLU A 568 -0.40 28.25 29.12
C GLU A 568 -0.44 26.82 28.56
N ASN A 569 0.60 26.00 28.81
CA ASN A 569 0.77 24.67 28.21
C ASN A 569 0.90 23.53 29.23
N PHE A 570 1.43 23.81 30.42
CA PHE A 570 1.60 22.86 31.52
C PHE A 570 0.71 23.24 32.71
N PHE A 571 -0.05 22.29 33.23
CA PHE A 571 -1.03 22.53 34.28
C PHE A 571 -0.84 21.55 35.43
N VAL A 572 -0.92 22.04 36.66
CA VAL A 572 -1.01 21.18 37.85
C VAL A 572 -2.46 20.75 38.01
N VAL A 573 -2.72 19.45 38.02
CA VAL A 573 -4.09 18.91 38.07
C VAL A 573 -4.60 18.82 39.51
N ASN A 574 -3.71 18.53 40.46
CA ASN A 574 -4.03 18.39 41.87
C ASN A 574 -3.04 19.16 42.77
N GLU A 575 -3.48 20.28 43.34
CA GLU A 575 -2.67 20.96 44.34
C GLU A 575 -2.70 20.21 45.69
N PRO A 576 -1.55 20.12 46.40
CA PRO A 576 -1.48 19.68 47.78
C PRO A 576 -2.42 20.51 48.68
N PRO A 577 -3.24 19.88 49.54
CA PRO A 577 -4.06 20.65 50.48
C PRO A 577 -3.17 21.40 51.49
N ALA A 578 -3.46 22.67 51.75
CA ALA A 578 -2.72 23.53 52.67
C ALA A 578 -2.95 23.16 54.16
N ILE A 579 -2.51 21.96 54.53
CA ILE A 579 -2.63 21.38 55.87
C ILE A 579 -1.27 21.48 56.56
N LYS A 580 -1.25 22.05 57.77
CA LYS A 580 -0.03 22.10 58.58
C LYS A 580 0.45 20.66 58.90
N ASP A 581 1.75 20.45 58.76
CA ASP A 581 2.44 19.19 59.01
C ASP A 581 1.91 18.02 58.15
N LEU A 582 1.39 18.31 56.95
CA LEU A 582 0.80 17.30 56.07
C LEU A 582 1.77 16.17 55.72
N LEU A 583 2.98 16.53 55.24
CA LEU A 583 3.91 15.56 54.67
C LEU A 583 4.93 15.13 55.73
N GLN A 584 4.70 13.96 56.33
CA GLN A 584 5.58 13.42 57.37
C GLN A 584 6.92 12.95 56.79
N PRO A 585 8.00 12.86 57.58
CA PRO A 585 9.29 12.34 57.13
C PRO A 585 9.19 11.03 56.34
N GLY A 586 9.74 11.03 55.13
CA GLY A 586 9.74 9.93 54.17
C GLY A 586 8.39 9.50 53.64
N GLN A 587 7.34 10.31 53.76
CA GLN A 587 6.15 10.17 52.95
C GLN A 587 6.34 10.88 51.60
N SER A 588 5.63 10.40 50.59
CA SER A 588 5.55 11.01 49.27
C SER A 588 4.12 11.46 48.98
N LEU A 589 3.99 12.62 48.35
CA LEU A 589 2.72 13.16 47.88
C LEU A 589 2.71 13.13 46.35
N PRO A 590 1.74 12.44 45.71
CA PRO A 590 1.63 12.43 44.26
C PRO A 590 1.11 13.78 43.73
N LEU A 591 1.85 14.33 42.78
CA LEU A 591 1.55 15.56 42.05
C LEU A 591 1.37 15.22 40.56
N GLN A 592 0.19 15.48 40.02
CA GLN A 592 -0.16 15.26 38.64
C GLN A 592 0.05 16.55 37.85
N VAL A 593 0.83 16.44 36.77
CA VAL A 593 1.09 17.52 35.83
C VAL A 593 0.55 17.10 34.48
N LYS A 594 -0.21 17.99 33.85
CA LYS A 594 -0.81 17.82 32.54
C LYS A 594 -0.12 18.71 31.53
N PHE A 595 0.22 18.17 30.38
CA PHE A 595 0.59 18.94 29.19
C PHE A 595 -0.63 19.00 28.27
N ALA A 596 -1.08 20.20 27.93
CA ALA A 596 -2.24 20.45 27.08
C ALA A 596 -1.95 21.66 26.18
N PRO A 597 -1.17 21.47 25.09
CA PRO A 597 -0.82 22.56 24.18
C PRO A 597 -2.07 23.06 23.47
N THR A 598 -2.37 24.35 23.65
CA THR A 598 -3.44 25.01 22.90
C THR A 598 -2.87 25.62 21.63
N ALA A 599 -3.60 25.52 20.52
CA ALA A 599 -3.25 26.23 19.31
C ALA A 599 -3.52 27.74 19.53
N SER A 600 -2.56 28.48 20.08
CA SER A 600 -2.72 29.93 20.25
C SER A 600 -2.44 30.66 18.93
N ILE A 601 -3.47 30.72 18.09
CA ILE A 601 -3.82 31.69 17.06
C ILE A 601 -2.87 32.93 16.98
N TRP A 602 -1.81 32.83 16.17
CA TRP A 602 -1.24 33.90 15.33
C TRP A 602 -0.50 33.25 14.16
N SER A 603 -1.24 32.88 13.11
CA SER A 603 -0.85 33.02 11.69
C SER A 603 0.60 32.72 11.26
N ILE A 604 1.22 31.67 11.80
CA ILE A 604 2.44 31.06 11.23
C ILE A 604 2.27 29.55 11.37
N PRO A 605 2.13 28.77 10.27
CA PRO A 605 2.19 27.33 10.34
C PRO A 605 3.62 26.97 10.76
N ILE A 606 3.78 26.52 12.00
CA ILE A 606 5.08 25.97 12.45
C ILE A 606 5.11 24.56 11.91
N GLU A 607 5.72 24.40 10.74
CA GLU A 607 5.87 23.08 10.14
C GLU A 607 6.80 22.21 10.96
N GLY A 608 6.34 21.00 11.27
CA GLY A 608 7.04 20.05 12.11
C GLY A 608 6.58 20.02 13.58
N LEU A 609 7.47 19.56 14.45
CA LEU A 609 7.21 19.43 15.88
C LEU A 609 7.77 20.63 16.65
N THR A 610 6.89 21.39 17.29
CA THR A 610 7.26 22.46 18.24
C THR A 610 7.69 21.84 19.56
N GLU A 611 8.87 22.18 20.07
CA GLU A 611 9.33 21.74 21.39
C GLU A 611 8.82 22.67 22.49
N PHE A 612 8.21 22.09 23.53
CA PHE A 612 7.74 22.78 24.73
C PHE A 612 8.62 22.38 25.91
N ARG A 613 9.03 23.37 26.71
CA ARG A 613 9.75 23.16 27.96
C ARG A 613 9.07 23.96 29.06
N GLY A 614 9.00 23.39 30.26
CA GLY A 614 8.38 24.02 31.41
C GLY A 614 9.12 23.70 32.70
N ILE A 615 8.75 24.40 33.76
CA ILE A 615 9.22 24.10 35.10
C ILE A 615 8.05 23.97 36.07
N VAL A 616 8.04 22.89 36.85
CA VAL A 616 7.18 22.73 38.03
C VAL A 616 8.01 22.86 39.30
N GLN A 617 7.55 23.69 40.23
CA GLN A 617 8.15 23.95 41.53
C GLN A 617 7.16 23.61 42.65
N VAL A 618 7.69 23.05 43.74
CA VAL A 618 6.94 22.82 44.97
C VAL A 618 7.64 23.51 46.14
N THR A 619 6.89 24.29 46.90
CA THR A 619 7.36 25.00 48.10
C THR A 619 6.66 24.45 49.33
N MET A 620 7.43 24.19 50.39
CA MET A 620 6.94 23.70 51.69
C MET A 620 7.51 24.56 52.83
N LEU A 621 6.79 24.67 53.94
CA LEU A 621 7.22 25.34 55.17
C LEU A 621 7.75 24.34 56.19
N ASP A 622 8.84 24.73 56.86
CA ASP A 622 9.40 24.05 58.02
C ASP A 622 9.03 24.80 59.32
N TYR A 623 8.25 24.15 60.18
CA TYR A 623 7.90 24.66 61.51
C TYR A 623 8.75 24.07 62.64
N ALA A 624 9.68 23.16 62.34
CA ALA A 624 10.52 22.50 63.33
C ALA A 624 11.71 23.35 63.80
N ASN A 625 12.00 24.46 63.09
CA ASN A 625 12.97 25.46 63.53
C ASN A 625 12.36 26.38 64.61
N PRO A 626 12.84 26.32 65.88
CA PRO A 626 12.26 27.09 66.99
C PRO A 626 12.46 28.62 66.89
N ASP A 627 13.32 29.10 65.97
CA ASP A 627 13.64 30.52 65.82
C ASP A 627 12.65 31.31 64.94
N THR A 628 11.59 30.68 64.40
CA THR A 628 10.62 31.33 63.49
C THR A 628 9.16 31.02 63.84
N THR A 629 8.37 32.03 64.26
CA THR A 629 6.93 31.88 64.52
C THR A 629 6.06 31.75 63.26
N ASN A 630 6.61 32.05 62.07
CA ASN A 630 5.91 31.97 60.79
C ASN A 630 6.37 30.80 59.90
N GLY A 631 7.24 29.91 60.41
CA GLY A 631 7.90 28.87 59.62
C GLY A 631 9.06 29.43 58.76
N THR A 632 9.99 28.55 58.36
CA THR A 632 11.04 28.88 57.38
C THR A 632 10.63 28.30 56.02
N GLU A 633 10.61 29.12 54.96
CA GLU A 633 10.30 28.66 53.60
C GLU A 633 11.44 27.78 53.06
N TYR A 634 11.10 26.57 52.61
CA TYR A 634 11.99 25.69 51.85
C TYR A 634 11.40 25.46 50.45
N THR A 635 12.00 26.11 49.47
CA THR A 635 11.75 25.84 48.06
C THR A 635 12.71 24.76 47.58
N VAL A 636 12.19 23.68 47.00
CA VAL A 636 13.03 22.72 46.29
C VAL A 636 12.85 22.91 44.80
N LEU A 637 13.99 23.15 44.18
CA LEU A 637 14.18 23.35 42.76
C LEU A 637 14.64 22.04 42.12
N ALA A 638 14.41 21.92 40.82
CA ALA A 638 15.32 21.14 39.99
C ALA A 638 16.74 21.63 40.29
N GLU A 639 17.62 20.73 40.74
CA GLU A 639 18.94 21.13 41.24
C GLU A 639 19.70 22.01 40.23
N PRO A 640 20.37 23.10 40.66
CA PRO A 640 20.59 23.54 42.04
C PRO A 640 19.54 24.55 42.57
N PRO A 641 19.43 24.72 43.91
CA PRO A 641 18.52 25.68 44.53
C PRO A 641 18.93 27.14 44.29
N GLY A 642 18.36 27.79 43.27
CA GLY A 642 18.34 29.22 43.01
C GLY A 642 17.25 30.02 43.76
N LYS A 643 17.34 31.35 43.74
CA LYS A 643 16.29 32.25 44.23
C LYS A 643 15.26 32.52 43.11
N ILE A 644 14.04 32.94 43.46
CA ILE A 644 13.06 33.43 42.47
C ILE A 644 13.76 34.39 41.47
N GLY A 645 13.59 34.14 40.16
CA GLY A 645 14.28 34.85 39.09
C GLY A 645 15.64 34.28 38.63
N THR A 646 16.14 33.18 39.21
CA THR A 646 17.37 32.50 38.76
C THR A 646 17.07 31.58 37.56
N GLN A 647 18.02 31.47 36.61
CA GLN A 647 17.93 30.53 35.48
C GLN A 647 18.35 29.11 35.89
N VAL A 648 17.47 28.15 35.64
CA VAL A 648 17.62 26.72 35.97
C VAL A 648 17.26 25.85 34.77
N ASP A 649 17.68 24.59 34.78
CA ASP A 649 17.30 23.64 33.73
C ASP A 649 15.81 23.27 33.90
N CYS A 650 15.06 23.29 32.80
CA CYS A 650 13.65 22.91 32.79
C CYS A 650 13.49 21.42 33.18
N ASN A 651 12.45 21.11 33.97
CA ASN A 651 12.15 19.74 34.37
C ASN A 651 10.93 19.14 33.67
N LEU A 652 10.23 19.90 32.84
CA LEU A 652 9.16 19.42 31.96
C LEU A 652 9.58 19.62 30.50
N GLU A 653 9.39 18.59 29.67
CA GLU A 653 9.68 18.63 28.24
C GLU A 653 8.58 17.92 27.44
N ALA A 654 8.18 18.46 26.30
CA ALA A 654 7.19 17.88 25.40
C ALA A 654 7.40 18.36 23.94
N LYS A 655 6.76 17.71 22.97
CA LYS A 655 6.66 18.18 21.58
C LYS A 655 5.21 18.25 21.15
N SER A 656 4.83 19.21 20.32
CA SER A 656 3.49 19.29 19.72
C SER A 656 3.52 19.69 18.25
N GLY A 657 2.57 19.18 17.48
CA GLY A 657 2.41 19.48 16.06
C GLY A 657 0.99 19.19 15.60
N VAL A 658 0.68 19.51 14.35
CA VAL A 658 -0.62 19.19 13.74
C VAL A 658 -0.67 17.69 13.42
N ALA A 659 -1.77 17.04 13.79
CA ALA A 659 -2.15 15.72 13.31
C ALA A 659 -3.21 15.92 12.23
N ASN A 660 -3.13 15.21 11.11
CA ASN A 660 -4.11 15.35 10.04
C ASN A 660 -4.32 13.99 9.36
N ILE A 661 -5.58 13.54 9.29
CA ILE A 661 -5.93 12.27 8.67
C ILE A 661 -6.40 12.50 7.24
N ALA A 662 -5.86 11.71 6.31
CA ALA A 662 -6.28 11.69 4.92
C ALA A 662 -6.47 10.25 4.46
N ALA A 663 -7.34 10.04 3.47
CA ALA A 663 -7.51 8.74 2.84
C ALA A 663 -7.47 8.89 1.32
N ILE A 664 -6.88 7.91 0.66
CA ILE A 664 -6.77 7.86 -0.80
C ILE A 664 -7.21 6.47 -1.28
N PRO A 665 -8.19 6.37 -2.20
CA PRO A 665 -8.96 7.49 -2.74
C PRO A 665 -9.92 8.09 -1.67
N GLY A 666 -10.25 9.37 -1.83
CA GLY A 666 -11.16 10.09 -0.91
C GLY A 666 -12.65 9.82 -1.15
N GLU A 667 -12.97 9.16 -2.26
CA GLU A 667 -14.27 8.65 -2.66
C GLU A 667 -14.05 7.38 -3.51
N VAL A 668 -15.01 6.46 -3.54
CA VAL A 668 -14.92 5.25 -4.37
C VAL A 668 -16.19 5.11 -5.19
N GLU A 669 -16.05 5.31 -6.50
CA GLU A 669 -17.09 4.97 -7.48
C GLU A 669 -16.74 3.63 -8.13
N PHE A 670 -17.56 2.61 -7.90
CA PHE A 670 -17.39 1.32 -8.54
C PHE A 670 -17.90 1.35 -9.98
N ALA A 671 -17.12 0.74 -10.89
CA ALA A 671 -17.62 0.43 -12.22
C ALA A 671 -18.88 -0.46 -12.15
N LYS A 672 -19.72 -0.40 -13.19
CA LYS A 672 -20.91 -1.24 -13.26
C LYS A 672 -20.53 -2.72 -13.10
N THR A 673 -21.09 -3.36 -12.08
CA THR A 673 -20.72 -4.72 -11.71
C THR A 673 -21.86 -5.67 -12.04
N THR A 674 -21.54 -6.86 -12.56
CA THR A 674 -22.58 -7.85 -12.90
C THR A 674 -23.25 -8.34 -11.62
N VAL A 675 -24.58 -8.39 -11.56
CA VAL A 675 -25.32 -8.89 -10.39
C VAL A 675 -24.84 -10.29 -10.00
N GLY A 676 -24.46 -10.45 -8.72
CA GLY A 676 -23.89 -11.68 -8.17
C GLY A 676 -22.37 -11.86 -8.34
N CYS A 677 -21.69 -10.95 -9.04
CA CYS A 677 -20.23 -10.90 -9.13
C CYS A 677 -19.65 -9.89 -8.14
N PHE A 678 -18.42 -10.14 -7.68
CA PHE A 678 -17.66 -9.13 -6.95
C PHE A 678 -17.04 -8.13 -7.93
N SER A 679 -16.94 -6.88 -7.51
CA SER A 679 -16.06 -5.90 -8.15
C SER A 679 -14.58 -6.22 -7.90
N LYS A 680 -13.67 -5.65 -8.70
CA LYS A 680 -12.25 -5.60 -8.36
C LYS A 680 -12.12 -4.91 -6.99
N THR A 681 -11.27 -5.44 -6.12
CA THR A 681 -11.05 -4.82 -4.80
C THR A 681 -10.42 -3.45 -4.98
N THR A 682 -11.09 -2.41 -4.47
CA THR A 682 -10.53 -1.06 -4.39
C THR A 682 -9.79 -0.92 -3.09
N GLU A 683 -8.49 -0.66 -3.14
CA GLU A 683 -7.69 -0.39 -1.95
C GLU A 683 -7.83 1.06 -1.49
N ILE A 684 -8.04 1.25 -0.20
CA ILE A 684 -8.05 2.54 0.48
C ILE A 684 -6.85 2.60 1.42
N LYS A 685 -6.00 3.61 1.22
CA LYS A 685 -4.86 3.91 2.08
C LYS A 685 -5.15 5.10 2.97
N VAL A 686 -5.00 4.92 4.27
CA VAL A 686 -5.18 5.96 5.30
C VAL A 686 -3.82 6.48 5.73
N TYR A 687 -3.63 7.78 5.58
CA TYR A 687 -2.40 8.51 5.84
C TYR A 687 -2.54 9.43 7.06
N ASN A 688 -1.42 9.64 7.76
CA ASN A 688 -1.23 10.81 8.60
C ASN A 688 -0.39 11.83 7.81
N THR A 689 -1.01 12.93 7.40
CA THR A 689 -0.36 14.02 6.67
C THR A 689 0.20 15.10 7.60
N GLY A 690 -0.06 14.98 8.91
CA GLY A 690 0.50 15.86 9.94
C GLY A 690 1.86 15.41 10.45
N ALA A 691 2.56 16.33 11.13
CA ALA A 691 3.85 16.07 11.75
C ALA A 691 3.73 15.31 13.10
N ALA A 692 2.58 15.37 13.76
CA ALA A 692 2.32 14.65 15.01
C ALA A 692 1.62 13.29 14.74
N PRO A 693 1.98 12.22 15.45
CA PRO A 693 1.31 10.92 15.31
C PRO A 693 -0.16 11.02 15.73
N LEU A 694 -1.03 10.31 15.02
CA LEU A 694 -2.47 10.24 15.30
C LEU A 694 -2.89 8.79 15.57
N ASP A 695 -3.91 8.59 16.40
CA ASP A 695 -4.45 7.26 16.66
C ASP A 695 -5.65 7.00 15.71
N LEU A 696 -5.62 5.90 14.96
CA LEU A 696 -6.75 5.39 14.19
C LEU A 696 -7.70 4.65 15.12
N CYS A 697 -8.94 5.11 15.22
CA CYS A 697 -9.88 4.70 16.26
C CYS A 697 -10.99 3.76 15.76
N GLY A 698 -11.12 3.58 14.45
CA GLY A 698 -12.06 2.64 13.85
C GLY A 698 -12.27 2.91 12.37
N ILE A 699 -12.71 1.87 11.65
CA ILE A 699 -13.19 1.95 10.27
C ILE A 699 -14.54 1.24 10.27
N GLU A 700 -15.59 1.95 9.91
CA GLU A 700 -16.96 1.42 9.91
C GLU A 700 -17.75 1.93 8.70
N PHE A 701 -18.77 1.17 8.30
CA PHE A 701 -19.73 1.65 7.33
C PHE A 701 -20.77 2.57 7.98
N ASP A 702 -21.17 3.59 7.24
CA ASP A 702 -22.34 4.43 7.54
C ASP A 702 -23.36 4.28 6.42
N GLY A 703 -24.52 3.71 6.75
CA GLY A 703 -25.63 3.53 5.81
C GLY A 703 -25.45 2.45 4.73
N CYS A 704 -24.37 1.64 4.75
CA CYS A 704 -24.15 0.64 3.71
C CYS A 704 -25.05 -0.60 3.83
N GLY A 705 -25.57 -1.05 2.69
CA GLY A 705 -26.25 -2.34 2.55
C GLY A 705 -25.26 -3.53 2.54
N PRO A 706 -25.76 -4.78 2.47
CA PRO A 706 -24.93 -6.00 2.44
C PRO A 706 -24.10 -6.15 1.16
N GLU A 707 -24.28 -5.26 0.19
CA GLU A 707 -23.59 -5.27 -1.10
C GLU A 707 -22.17 -4.72 -1.01
N PHE A 708 -21.89 -3.84 -0.05
CA PHE A 708 -20.54 -3.36 0.22
C PHE A 708 -19.89 -4.23 1.29
N LYS A 709 -18.65 -4.68 1.03
CA LYS A 709 -17.87 -5.45 2.00
C LYS A 709 -16.47 -4.86 2.15
N LEU A 710 -16.02 -4.74 3.39
CA LEU A 710 -14.63 -4.41 3.68
C LEU A 710 -13.78 -5.69 3.64
N LYS A 711 -12.56 -5.58 3.10
CA LYS A 711 -11.54 -6.63 3.06
C LYS A 711 -10.29 -6.17 3.80
N ASN A 712 -9.60 -7.10 4.45
CA ASN A 712 -8.29 -6.87 5.08
C ASN A 712 -8.25 -5.69 6.07
N VAL A 713 -9.35 -5.40 6.77
CA VAL A 713 -9.37 -4.36 7.81
C VAL A 713 -8.60 -4.87 9.03
N PRO A 714 -7.52 -4.20 9.45
CA PRO A 714 -6.78 -4.62 10.64
C PRO A 714 -7.65 -4.48 11.90
N PRO A 715 -7.42 -5.29 12.94
CA PRO A 715 -8.14 -5.15 14.21
C PRO A 715 -7.77 -3.83 14.89
N ILE A 716 -8.68 -2.85 14.87
CA ILE A 716 -8.48 -1.50 15.42
C ILE A 716 -9.15 -1.39 16.80
N PRO A 717 -8.39 -1.13 17.89
CA PRO A 717 -8.98 -0.82 19.19
C PRO A 717 -9.72 0.53 19.18
N PRO A 718 -10.87 0.66 19.87
CA PRO A 718 -11.55 1.94 20.00
C PRO A 718 -10.75 2.90 20.89
N CYS A 719 -10.68 4.17 20.50
CA CYS A 719 -10.03 5.19 21.30
C CYS A 719 -10.88 5.59 22.51
N ALA A 720 -10.22 5.79 23.66
CA ALA A 720 -10.79 6.48 24.83
C ALA A 720 -10.23 7.91 24.87
N ASN A 721 -11.10 8.91 24.75
CA ASN A 721 -10.72 10.35 24.70
C ASN A 721 -9.65 10.68 23.63
N GLY A 722 -9.76 10.08 22.43
CA GLY A 722 -8.83 10.33 21.33
C GLY A 722 -7.50 9.55 21.40
N ALA A 723 -7.34 8.62 22.36
CA ALA A 723 -6.13 7.81 22.50
C ALA A 723 -6.42 6.30 22.63
N GLY A 724 -5.45 5.47 22.23
CA GLY A 724 -5.47 4.01 22.42
C GLY A 724 -5.78 3.18 21.17
N GLY A 725 -5.95 3.83 20.02
CA GLY A 725 -6.08 3.18 18.72
C GLY A 725 -4.74 2.77 18.09
N ILE A 726 -4.74 2.44 16.79
CA ILE A 726 -3.50 2.13 16.06
C ILE A 726 -2.74 3.42 15.75
N LYS A 727 -1.46 3.52 16.11
CA LYS A 727 -0.63 4.70 15.82
C LYS A 727 -0.31 4.83 14.33
N LEU A 728 -0.84 5.88 13.72
CA LEU A 728 -0.50 6.32 12.36
C LEU A 728 0.60 7.39 12.42
N THR A 729 1.72 7.07 11.77
CA THR A 729 2.83 8.01 11.56
C THR A 729 2.86 8.44 10.09
N ASN A 730 3.54 9.53 9.79
CA ASN A 730 3.72 10.02 8.41
C ASN A 730 4.50 9.05 7.50
N ALA A 731 5.08 7.96 8.01
CA ALA A 731 5.87 6.99 7.24
C ALA A 731 5.15 5.65 6.99
N SER A 732 3.99 5.41 7.60
CA SER A 732 3.34 4.09 7.57
C SER A 732 1.83 4.23 7.45
N PRO A 733 1.29 4.31 6.21
CA PRO A 733 -0.15 4.29 6.00
C PRO A 733 -0.73 2.91 6.33
N ILE A 734 -2.02 2.89 6.68
CA ILE A 734 -2.80 1.65 6.82
C ILE A 734 -3.60 1.45 5.55
N THR A 735 -3.58 0.23 5.00
CA THR A 735 -4.32 -0.13 3.79
C THR A 735 -5.39 -1.14 4.12
N PHE A 736 -6.58 -0.98 3.55
CA PHE A 736 -7.66 -1.96 3.59
C PHE A 736 -8.43 -1.92 2.25
N GLY A 737 -9.15 -2.99 1.94
CA GLY A 737 -9.92 -3.11 0.70
C GLY A 737 -11.40 -2.87 0.90
N VAL A 738 -12.09 -2.47 -0.17
CA VAL A 738 -13.55 -2.48 -0.26
C VAL A 738 -13.97 -3.11 -1.60
N VAL A 739 -15.02 -3.93 -1.56
CA VAL A 739 -15.66 -4.53 -2.74
C VAL A 739 -17.16 -4.26 -2.73
N TYR A 740 -17.74 -4.28 -3.93
CA TYR A 740 -19.17 -4.14 -4.19
C TYR A 740 -19.71 -5.40 -4.87
N VAL A 741 -20.86 -5.89 -4.41
CA VAL A 741 -21.53 -7.10 -4.89
C VAL A 741 -23.02 -6.79 -5.07
N PRO A 742 -23.42 -6.26 -6.25
CA PRO A 742 -24.80 -5.86 -6.49
C PRO A 742 -25.74 -7.06 -6.43
N GLN A 743 -26.88 -6.90 -5.77
CA GLN A 743 -27.99 -7.87 -5.76
C GLN A 743 -29.10 -7.48 -6.74
N ASP A 744 -29.14 -6.22 -7.16
CA ASP A 744 -30.01 -5.72 -8.21
C ASP A 744 -29.31 -4.68 -9.11
N THR A 745 -30.05 -4.01 -9.98
CA THR A 745 -29.52 -3.03 -10.95
C THR A 745 -29.80 -1.58 -10.54
N SER A 746 -30.22 -1.35 -9.30
CA SER A 746 -30.37 0.00 -8.78
C SER A 746 -28.99 0.57 -8.42
N LYS A 747 -28.97 1.87 -8.11
CA LYS A 747 -27.76 2.53 -7.64
C LYS A 747 -27.73 2.44 -6.12
N ASP A 748 -26.60 2.00 -5.60
CA ASP A 748 -26.34 1.87 -4.18
C ASP A 748 -25.29 2.90 -3.78
N GLY A 749 -25.58 3.64 -2.71
CA GLY A 749 -24.70 4.67 -2.20
C GLY A 749 -24.64 4.62 -0.68
N CYS A 750 -23.44 4.75 -0.13
CA CYS A 750 -23.20 4.84 1.31
C CYS A 750 -21.85 5.50 1.61
N ALA A 751 -21.31 5.35 2.81
CA ALA A 751 -19.98 5.84 3.12
C ALA A 751 -19.21 4.93 4.08
N ILE A 752 -17.88 5.05 4.05
CA ILE A 752 -16.99 4.57 5.10
C ILE A 752 -16.66 5.75 6.03
N ILE A 753 -16.77 5.54 7.34
CA ILE A 753 -16.33 6.48 8.35
C ILE A 753 -15.04 5.95 8.98
N ILE A 754 -13.97 6.72 8.81
CA ILE A 754 -12.70 6.51 9.47
C ILE A 754 -12.67 7.40 10.71
N LYS A 755 -12.67 6.80 11.89
CA LYS A 755 -12.58 7.53 13.17
C LYS A 755 -11.13 7.78 13.52
N SER A 756 -10.83 9.00 13.94
CA SER A 756 -9.49 9.43 14.31
C SER A 756 -9.44 9.96 15.75
N GLY A 757 -8.26 9.91 16.34
CA GLY A 757 -7.94 10.51 17.63
C GLY A 757 -7.61 12.00 17.55
N ASP A 758 -7.65 12.60 16.36
CA ASP A 758 -7.47 14.04 16.20
C ASP A 758 -8.71 14.81 16.69
N ALA A 759 -8.48 15.85 17.48
CA ALA A 759 -9.54 16.66 18.08
C ALA A 759 -10.27 17.54 17.05
N GLU A 760 -9.59 17.94 15.97
CA GLU A 760 -10.17 18.77 14.90
C GLU A 760 -10.89 17.88 13.87
N THR A 761 -10.26 16.79 13.41
CA THR A 761 -10.82 15.85 12.43
C THR A 761 -11.16 14.49 13.03
N THR A 762 -12.13 14.47 13.96
CA THR A 762 -12.54 13.24 14.68
C THR A 762 -13.06 12.11 13.77
N SER A 763 -13.50 12.42 12.56
CA SER A 763 -13.88 11.44 11.55
C SER A 763 -13.64 11.94 10.13
N LEU A 764 -13.19 11.03 9.26
CA LEU A 764 -13.08 11.24 7.81
C LEU A 764 -14.10 10.33 7.10
N THR A 765 -14.89 10.91 6.20
CA THR A 765 -15.93 10.22 5.44
C THR A 765 -15.46 9.96 4.01
N ILE A 766 -15.56 8.71 3.55
CA ILE A 766 -15.29 8.29 2.17
C ILE A 766 -16.61 7.83 1.55
N PRO A 767 -17.20 8.61 0.62
CA PRO A 767 -18.39 8.19 -0.11
C PRO A 767 -18.12 6.93 -0.95
N LEU A 768 -19.08 6.02 -0.98
CA LEU A 768 -19.09 4.82 -1.82
C LEU A 768 -20.33 4.85 -2.71
N ASP A 769 -20.14 4.64 -4.01
CA ASP A 769 -21.23 4.52 -4.98
C ASP A 769 -21.00 3.30 -5.89
N GLY A 770 -22.06 2.53 -6.13
CA GLY A 770 -22.06 1.34 -7.00
C GLY A 770 -23.35 1.21 -7.79
N GLU A 771 -23.28 0.54 -8.94
CA GLU A 771 -24.46 0.22 -9.75
C GLU A 771 -24.33 -1.20 -10.33
N GLY A 772 -25.38 -2.01 -10.18
CA GLY A 772 -25.43 -3.34 -10.77
C GLY A 772 -25.94 -3.37 -12.21
N THR A 773 -25.50 -4.38 -12.99
CA THR A 773 -26.04 -4.69 -14.32
C THR A 773 -26.20 -6.19 -14.54
N TYR A 774 -27.09 -6.60 -15.45
CA TYR A 774 -27.16 -8.00 -15.92
C TYR A 774 -26.31 -8.25 -17.17
N ASP A 775 -25.73 -7.20 -17.76
CA ASP A 775 -24.92 -7.32 -18.96
C ASP A 775 -23.60 -8.03 -18.64
N THR A 776 -23.37 -9.16 -19.30
CA THR A 776 -22.14 -9.95 -19.18
C THR A 776 -21.11 -9.59 -20.25
N THR A 777 -21.50 -8.76 -21.23
CA THR A 777 -20.63 -8.21 -22.25
C THR A 777 -20.60 -6.68 -22.14
N GLN A 778 -19.50 -6.07 -22.55
CA GLN A 778 -19.31 -4.64 -22.58
C GLN A 778 -18.74 -4.23 -23.94
N THR A 779 -19.15 -3.05 -24.43
CA THR A 779 -18.53 -2.43 -25.61
C THR A 779 -18.24 -0.98 -25.26
N ASP A 780 -16.96 -0.66 -25.23
CA ASP A 780 -16.48 0.70 -25.03
C ASP A 780 -16.15 1.31 -26.39
N GLU A 781 -16.64 2.52 -26.63
CA GLU A 781 -16.35 3.28 -27.84
C GLU A 781 -15.54 4.52 -27.49
N TYR A 782 -14.41 4.68 -28.17
CA TYR A 782 -13.58 5.88 -28.10
C TYR A 782 -13.48 6.48 -29.50
N THR A 783 -13.11 7.75 -29.57
CA THR A 783 -12.64 8.38 -30.81
C THR A 783 -11.25 8.90 -30.51
N GLN A 784 -10.27 8.52 -31.33
CA GLN A 784 -8.95 9.15 -31.26
C GLN A 784 -9.12 10.59 -31.75
N LEU A 785 -9.02 11.57 -30.87
CA LEU A 785 -9.18 12.98 -31.24
C LEU A 785 -7.84 13.54 -31.75
N SER A 786 -7.83 14.39 -32.78
CA SER A 786 -6.72 15.34 -32.92
C SER A 786 -6.85 16.40 -31.87
N GLY A 787 -5.72 16.68 -31.25
CA GLY A 787 -5.68 17.58 -30.12
C GLY A 787 -6.18 16.88 -28.87
N GLN A 788 -5.23 16.44 -28.05
CA GLN A 788 -5.53 16.04 -26.68
C GLN A 788 -6.16 17.23 -25.93
N GLU A 789 -7.04 16.95 -24.97
CA GLU A 789 -7.26 17.89 -23.89
C GLU A 789 -6.12 17.71 -22.88
N VAL A 790 -5.36 18.76 -22.59
CA VAL A 790 -4.21 18.68 -21.67
C VAL A 790 -4.28 19.81 -20.67
N ASP A 791 -4.28 19.48 -19.38
CA ASP A 791 -4.23 20.43 -18.29
C ASP A 791 -2.82 20.45 -17.73
N VAL A 792 -2.12 21.57 -17.87
CA VAL A 792 -0.75 21.75 -17.40
C VAL A 792 -0.76 22.73 -16.24
N LEU A 793 -0.28 22.30 -15.08
CA LEU A 793 -0.10 23.15 -13.92
C LEU A 793 1.39 23.39 -13.68
N PHE A 794 1.83 24.63 -13.84
CA PHE A 794 3.16 25.06 -13.41
C PHE A 794 3.11 25.48 -11.95
N ILE A 795 3.97 24.86 -11.13
CA ILE A 795 4.16 25.21 -9.72
C ILE A 795 5.53 25.85 -9.63
N VAL A 796 5.54 27.17 -9.45
CA VAL A 796 6.73 27.98 -9.63
C VAL A 796 7.11 28.63 -8.31
N ASP A 797 8.33 28.36 -7.90
CA ASP A 797 8.96 28.97 -6.75
C ASP A 797 9.11 30.49 -6.95
N ASN A 798 8.71 31.23 -5.92
CA ASN A 798 8.74 32.69 -5.84
C ASN A 798 9.64 33.20 -4.71
N SER A 799 10.63 32.40 -4.31
CA SER A 799 11.74 32.80 -3.45
C SER A 799 12.61 33.89 -4.10
N GLY A 800 13.49 34.49 -3.29
CA GLY A 800 14.31 35.64 -3.69
C GLY A 800 15.34 35.36 -4.78
N SER A 801 15.75 34.09 -4.95
CA SER A 801 16.74 33.65 -5.93
C SER A 801 16.15 33.41 -7.32
N MET A 802 14.85 33.08 -7.41
CA MET A 802 14.17 32.61 -8.62
C MET A 802 13.96 33.64 -9.76
N SER A 803 14.52 34.84 -9.65
CA SER A 803 14.26 35.94 -10.62
C SER A 803 14.76 35.63 -12.04
N GLU A 804 15.92 34.99 -12.15
CA GLU A 804 16.52 34.62 -13.45
C GLU A 804 15.77 33.44 -14.08
N GLU A 805 15.39 32.47 -13.26
CA GLU A 805 14.69 31.24 -13.61
C GLU A 805 13.26 31.55 -14.06
N GLN A 806 12.52 32.38 -13.32
CA GLN A 806 11.19 32.86 -13.72
C GLN A 806 11.23 33.61 -15.05
N SER A 807 12.27 34.42 -15.28
CA SER A 807 12.47 35.14 -16.55
C SER A 807 12.77 34.18 -17.70
N SER A 808 13.55 33.14 -17.44
CA SER A 808 13.90 32.09 -18.40
C SER A 808 12.69 31.22 -18.75
N LEU A 809 11.90 30.81 -17.76
CA LEU A 809 10.63 30.08 -17.93
C LEU A 809 9.64 30.89 -18.77
N GLY A 810 9.40 32.15 -18.39
CA GLY A 810 8.47 33.03 -19.08
C GLY A 810 8.85 33.31 -20.54
N SER A 811 10.15 33.47 -20.83
CA SER A 811 10.64 33.76 -22.18
C SER A 811 10.61 32.54 -23.12
N ASN A 812 10.64 31.32 -22.57
CA ASN A 812 10.76 30.08 -23.35
C ASN A 812 9.47 29.25 -23.43
N ILE A 813 8.35 29.70 -22.85
CA ILE A 813 7.06 28.99 -22.89
C ILE A 813 6.59 28.68 -24.32
N SER A 814 6.99 29.47 -25.31
CA SER A 814 6.70 29.21 -26.73
C SER A 814 7.28 27.88 -27.24
N SER A 815 8.39 27.40 -26.66
CA SER A 815 8.98 26.09 -26.99
C SER A 815 8.14 24.93 -26.46
N PHE A 816 7.49 25.12 -25.31
CA PHE A 816 6.54 24.17 -24.73
C PHE A 816 5.27 24.06 -25.58
N VAL A 817 4.59 25.19 -25.83
CA VAL A 817 3.33 25.20 -26.61
C VAL A 817 3.54 25.05 -28.12
N GLY A 818 4.76 25.20 -28.62
CA GLY A 818 5.09 24.92 -30.01
C GLY A 818 4.76 23.48 -30.42
N GLN A 819 4.84 22.54 -29.48
CA GLN A 819 4.37 21.17 -29.67
C GLN A 819 2.84 21.11 -29.76
N ALA A 820 2.11 21.77 -28.85
CA ALA A 820 0.65 21.84 -28.89
C ALA A 820 0.09 22.43 -30.20
N ALA A 821 0.76 23.45 -30.75
CA ALA A 821 0.37 24.06 -32.03
C ALA A 821 0.54 23.11 -33.24
N GLN A 822 1.49 22.16 -33.17
CA GLN A 822 1.70 21.15 -34.21
C GLN A 822 0.56 20.13 -34.25
N TRP A 823 -0.07 19.85 -33.11
CA TRP A 823 -1.09 18.81 -32.94
C TRP A 823 -2.52 19.35 -32.75
N GLN A 824 -2.69 20.67 -32.88
CA GLN A 824 -3.97 21.38 -32.64
C GLN A 824 -4.59 21.08 -31.26
N THR A 825 -3.74 20.89 -30.25
CA THR A 825 -4.12 20.48 -28.90
C THR A 825 -4.91 21.53 -28.14
N ASP A 826 -5.99 21.11 -27.46
CA ASP A 826 -6.76 21.97 -26.57
C ASP A 826 -6.22 21.93 -25.14
N TYR A 827 -5.35 22.86 -24.80
CA TYR A 827 -4.69 22.89 -23.50
C TYR A 827 -5.36 23.87 -22.53
N HIS A 828 -5.27 23.58 -21.24
CA HIS A 828 -5.38 24.56 -20.15
C HIS A 828 -4.01 24.69 -19.48
N ILE A 829 -3.41 25.88 -19.42
CA ILE A 829 -2.13 26.11 -18.74
C ILE A 829 -2.36 27.05 -17.57
N GLY A 830 -2.18 26.53 -16.36
CA GLY A 830 -2.28 27.25 -15.09
C GLY A 830 -0.92 27.48 -14.44
N VAL A 831 -0.83 28.50 -13.58
CA VAL A 831 0.36 28.79 -12.78
C VAL A 831 -0.06 29.01 -11.33
N VAL A 832 0.64 28.40 -10.39
CA VAL A 832 0.54 28.64 -8.94
C VAL A 832 1.94 28.83 -8.33
N SER A 833 2.02 29.49 -7.18
CA SER A 833 3.26 29.58 -6.40
C SER A 833 3.46 28.37 -5.50
N THR A 834 4.65 28.23 -4.92
CA THR A 834 4.98 27.29 -3.84
C THR A 834 4.52 27.76 -2.45
N ASP A 835 4.01 28.99 -2.34
CA ASP A 835 3.57 29.61 -1.07
C ASP A 835 2.27 29.01 -0.53
N VAL A 836 2.40 28.21 0.52
CA VAL A 836 1.29 27.58 1.25
C VAL A 836 1.36 27.98 2.73
N ASP A 837 1.36 29.29 2.97
CA ASP A 837 1.37 29.82 4.32
C ASP A 837 -0.07 30.12 4.78
N ASP A 838 -0.42 29.90 6.04
CA ASP A 838 -1.77 30.17 6.58
C ASP A 838 -2.22 31.65 6.48
N THR A 839 -1.29 32.58 6.23
CA THR A 839 -1.62 33.99 5.93
C THR A 839 -1.98 34.23 4.47
N ASN A 840 -1.63 33.30 3.58
CA ASN A 840 -1.93 33.35 2.17
C ASN A 840 -3.32 32.75 1.92
N THR A 841 -4.33 33.62 1.91
CA THR A 841 -5.70 33.22 1.54
C THR A 841 -5.83 32.74 0.08
N GLU A 842 -4.76 32.87 -0.71
CA GLU A 842 -4.68 32.53 -2.12
C GLU A 842 -3.78 31.31 -2.38
N ALA A 843 -3.43 30.52 -1.35
CA ALA A 843 -2.65 29.29 -1.51
C ALA A 843 -3.32 28.34 -2.54
N GLY A 844 -2.55 27.89 -3.52
CA GLY A 844 -3.03 27.06 -4.63
C GLY A 844 -3.97 27.76 -5.63
N TRP A 845 -4.20 29.08 -5.51
CA TRP A 845 -5.02 29.82 -6.47
C TRP A 845 -4.26 30.00 -7.77
N LEU A 846 -4.94 29.67 -8.87
CA LEU A 846 -4.46 29.98 -10.20
C LEU A 846 -4.25 31.49 -10.37
N GLN A 847 -3.04 31.82 -10.79
CA GLN A 847 -2.56 33.19 -10.95
C GLN A 847 -3.04 33.76 -12.28
N HIS A 848 -3.32 35.06 -12.29
CA HIS A 848 -3.86 35.75 -13.46
C HIS A 848 -2.91 36.84 -13.96
N ASP A 849 -2.98 37.16 -15.25
CA ASP A 849 -2.09 38.09 -15.96
C ASP A 849 -2.19 39.59 -15.55
N GLY A 850 -2.89 39.90 -14.46
CA GLY A 850 -3.16 41.25 -13.96
C GLY A 850 -4.04 42.15 -14.86
N GLY A 851 -4.21 41.83 -16.15
CA GLY A 851 -4.83 42.70 -17.16
C GLY A 851 -6.18 42.22 -17.71
N ASN A 852 -6.44 40.91 -17.75
CA ASN A 852 -7.64 40.29 -18.33
C ASN A 852 -8.36 39.30 -17.39
N GLN A 853 -7.84 39.07 -16.17
CA GLN A 853 -8.37 38.12 -15.17
C GLN A 853 -8.52 36.67 -15.66
N SER A 854 -7.85 36.28 -16.76
CA SER A 854 -7.81 34.87 -17.17
C SER A 854 -6.89 34.11 -16.21
N ARG A 855 -7.46 33.11 -15.54
CA ARG A 855 -6.78 32.30 -14.51
C ARG A 855 -5.92 31.17 -15.10
N PHE A 856 -6.18 30.80 -16.34
CA PHE A 856 -5.40 29.85 -17.11
C PHE A 856 -5.49 30.17 -18.60
N PHE A 857 -4.51 29.72 -19.37
CA PHE A 857 -4.42 29.93 -20.81
C PHE A 857 -5.03 28.76 -21.56
N THR A 858 -5.74 29.05 -22.65
CA THR A 858 -6.35 28.04 -23.51
C THR A 858 -5.77 28.09 -24.93
N SER A 859 -6.06 27.08 -25.74
CA SER A 859 -5.76 27.08 -27.17
C SER A 859 -6.32 28.32 -27.91
N THR A 860 -7.45 28.85 -27.41
CA THR A 860 -8.13 30.02 -27.98
C THR A 860 -7.56 31.35 -27.46
N THR A 861 -7.19 31.43 -26.18
CA THR A 861 -6.63 32.67 -25.61
C THR A 861 -5.13 32.83 -25.88
N GLY A 862 -4.42 31.72 -26.13
CA GLY A 862 -2.97 31.70 -26.33
C GLY A 862 -2.16 31.96 -25.05
N THR A 863 -0.84 31.84 -25.10
CA THR A 863 0.06 31.99 -23.92
C THR A 863 0.79 33.33 -23.84
N SER A 864 0.35 34.36 -24.57
CA SER A 864 1.03 35.66 -24.60
C SER A 864 1.11 36.37 -23.23
N GLY A 865 0.18 36.06 -22.32
CA GLY A 865 0.18 36.56 -20.94
C GLY A 865 0.97 35.71 -19.93
N PHE A 866 1.51 34.56 -20.34
CA PHE A 866 2.16 33.61 -19.42
C PHE A 866 3.39 34.21 -18.73
N ALA A 867 4.29 34.84 -19.49
CA ALA A 867 5.49 35.48 -18.93
C ALA A 867 5.14 36.57 -17.89
N GLN A 868 4.04 37.30 -18.12
CA GLN A 868 3.58 38.32 -17.19
C GLN A 868 2.96 37.71 -15.92
N THR A 869 2.32 36.55 -16.04
CA THR A 869 1.72 35.79 -14.92
C THR A 869 2.80 35.19 -14.03
N VAL A 870 3.83 34.57 -14.63
CA VAL A 870 5.01 34.08 -13.87
C VAL A 870 5.68 35.26 -13.15
N LYS A 871 5.89 36.38 -13.86
CA LYS A 871 6.48 37.58 -13.25
C LYS A 871 5.63 38.19 -12.14
N SER A 872 4.31 38.02 -12.15
CA SER A 872 3.44 38.56 -11.10
C SER A 872 3.49 37.77 -9.79
N LEU A 873 4.01 36.53 -9.80
CA LEU A 873 4.32 35.79 -8.58
C LEU A 873 5.30 36.58 -7.69
N GLY A 874 6.21 37.31 -8.32
CA GLY A 874 7.28 38.02 -7.65
C GLY A 874 8.35 37.08 -7.10
N THR A 875 9.22 37.63 -6.26
CA THR A 875 10.37 36.95 -5.63
C THR A 875 10.43 37.24 -4.14
N ASN A 876 9.26 37.47 -3.52
CA ASN A 876 9.13 37.76 -2.07
C ASN A 876 8.28 36.68 -1.38
N GLY A 877 8.25 35.47 -1.95
CA GLY A 877 7.53 34.34 -1.40
C GLY A 877 8.11 33.86 -0.07
N SER A 878 7.53 32.78 0.44
CA SER A 878 7.99 32.09 1.64
C SER A 878 9.45 31.62 1.46
N GLY A 879 10.13 31.37 2.57
CA GLY A 879 11.44 30.69 2.57
C GLY A 879 11.31 29.20 2.89
N THR A 880 10.12 28.65 2.67
CA THR A 880 9.79 27.23 2.79
C THR A 880 8.84 26.89 1.66
N GLU A 881 9.35 26.19 0.67
CA GLU A 881 8.72 26.03 -0.63
C GLU A 881 7.86 24.77 -0.60
N GLN A 882 6.53 24.93 -0.59
CA GLN A 882 5.61 23.79 -0.51
C GLN A 882 4.95 23.47 -1.84
N GLY A 883 5.76 23.19 -2.87
CA GLY A 883 5.24 22.95 -4.21
C GLY A 883 4.30 21.75 -4.29
N LEU A 884 4.57 20.66 -3.57
CA LEU A 884 3.70 19.48 -3.58
C LEU A 884 2.34 19.78 -2.93
N GLU A 885 2.32 20.49 -1.81
CA GLU A 885 1.07 20.89 -1.15
C GLU A 885 0.31 21.95 -1.94
N ALA A 886 1.01 22.91 -2.57
CA ALA A 886 0.40 23.92 -3.41
C ALA A 886 -0.34 23.29 -4.60
N ALA A 887 0.29 22.31 -5.25
CA ALA A 887 -0.34 21.52 -6.30
C ALA A 887 -1.57 20.75 -5.77
N ARG A 888 -1.46 20.13 -4.59
CA ARG A 888 -2.58 19.41 -3.97
C ARG A 888 -3.78 20.33 -3.71
N ILE A 889 -3.55 21.50 -3.12
CA ILE A 889 -4.59 22.50 -2.84
C ILE A 889 -5.21 23.00 -4.15
N ALA A 890 -4.38 23.30 -5.15
CA ALA A 890 -4.84 23.81 -6.44
C ALA A 890 -5.79 22.85 -7.17
N LEU A 891 -5.61 21.54 -6.98
CA LEU A 891 -6.34 20.48 -7.68
C LEU A 891 -7.48 19.87 -6.85
N THR A 892 -7.76 20.38 -5.66
CA THR A 892 -8.82 19.87 -4.78
C THR A 892 -9.94 20.86 -4.54
N PHE A 893 -11.08 20.31 -4.10
CA PHE A 893 -12.15 21.11 -3.53
C PHE A 893 -11.63 21.84 -2.27
N PRO A 894 -11.99 23.12 -2.03
CA PRO A 894 -13.02 23.90 -2.71
C PRO A 894 -12.57 24.63 -3.98
N LEU A 895 -11.27 24.69 -4.31
CA LEU A 895 -10.80 25.49 -5.45
C LEU A 895 -11.31 24.97 -6.79
N THR A 896 -11.44 23.66 -6.95
CA THR A 896 -12.00 23.04 -8.18
C THR A 896 -13.53 22.92 -8.17
N GLY A 897 -14.22 23.46 -7.16
CA GLY A 897 -15.66 23.27 -6.98
C GLY A 897 -16.54 23.86 -8.09
N LYS A 898 -17.52 23.07 -8.55
CA LYS A 898 -18.54 23.48 -9.54
C LYS A 898 -19.45 24.59 -9.00
N PRO A 899 -20.02 25.46 -9.86
CA PRO A 899 -21.07 26.38 -9.46
C PRO A 899 -22.35 25.64 -9.07
N ASP A 900 -23.24 26.34 -8.37
CA ASP A 900 -24.59 25.87 -8.08
C ASP A 900 -25.32 25.43 -9.37
N ASP A 901 -26.25 24.47 -9.27
CA ASP A 901 -27.15 24.11 -10.38
C ASP A 901 -28.60 24.55 -10.05
N PRO A 902 -29.17 25.55 -10.76
CA PRO A 902 -28.59 26.31 -11.88
C PRO A 902 -27.53 27.34 -11.43
N PRO A 903 -26.58 27.74 -12.31
CA PRO A 903 -25.46 28.64 -11.96
C PRO A 903 -25.91 29.98 -11.38
N LYS A 904 -25.48 30.25 -10.13
CA LYS A 904 -25.72 31.54 -9.48
C LYS A 904 -24.71 32.58 -9.98
N THR A 905 -25.21 33.63 -10.64
CA THR A 905 -24.39 34.78 -11.07
C THR A 905 -24.03 35.68 -9.88
N CYS A 906 -22.88 36.34 -9.95
CA CYS A 906 -22.35 37.17 -8.86
C CYS A 906 -21.65 38.43 -9.39
N ASN A 907 -21.48 39.44 -8.54
CA ASN A 907 -20.64 40.61 -8.83
C ASN A 907 -19.44 40.70 -7.88
N ALA A 908 -19.58 40.20 -6.64
CA ALA A 908 -18.55 40.15 -5.62
C ALA A 908 -18.61 38.86 -4.80
N ASN A 909 -17.53 38.51 -4.10
CA ASN A 909 -17.44 37.30 -3.28
C ASN A 909 -18.53 37.21 -2.20
N SER A 910 -19.07 38.36 -1.74
CA SER A 910 -20.18 38.41 -0.79
C SER A 910 -21.49 37.82 -1.33
N ASP A 911 -21.62 37.69 -2.65
CA ASP A 911 -22.81 37.14 -3.28
C ASP A 911 -22.83 35.59 -3.25
N CYS A 912 -21.71 34.97 -2.87
CA CYS A 912 -21.50 33.53 -2.90
C CYS A 912 -21.56 32.90 -1.51
N VAL A 913 -22.04 31.67 -1.45
CA VAL A 913 -22.05 30.89 -0.20
C VAL A 913 -20.67 30.29 -0.03
N LYS A 914 -20.02 30.58 1.09
CA LYS A 914 -18.73 29.95 1.40
C LYS A 914 -18.88 28.42 1.35
N PRO A 915 -17.93 27.69 0.75
CA PRO A 915 -16.58 28.13 0.39
C PRO A 915 -16.40 28.73 -1.03
N GLN A 916 -17.47 28.92 -1.81
CA GLN A 916 -17.36 29.47 -3.17
C GLN A 916 -16.99 30.96 -3.20
N ALA A 917 -16.29 31.38 -4.24
CA ALA A 917 -15.95 32.77 -4.55
C ALA A 917 -16.66 33.24 -5.83
N CYS A 918 -16.70 34.55 -6.04
CA CYS A 918 -17.27 35.12 -7.26
C CYS A 918 -16.21 35.16 -8.36
N VAL A 919 -16.25 34.18 -9.25
CA VAL A 919 -15.19 33.94 -10.23
C VAL A 919 -15.66 34.26 -11.65
N PRO A 920 -14.83 34.93 -12.48
CA PRO A 920 -15.07 35.03 -13.92
C PRO A 920 -15.19 33.65 -14.57
N SER A 921 -16.14 33.43 -15.48
CA SER A 921 -16.11 32.26 -16.36
C SER A 921 -15.06 32.47 -17.45
N VAL A 922 -14.19 31.49 -17.67
CA VAL A 922 -13.18 31.51 -18.74
C VAL A 922 -13.84 31.11 -20.06
N LEU A 923 -14.89 30.29 -20.02
CA LEU A 923 -15.67 29.85 -21.17
C LEU A 923 -16.72 30.86 -21.66
N ASN A 924 -17.27 31.68 -20.75
CA ASN A 924 -18.30 32.68 -21.07
C ASN A 924 -17.82 34.10 -20.75
N ALA A 925 -17.11 34.69 -21.71
CA ALA A 925 -16.54 36.04 -21.60
C ALA A 925 -17.56 37.08 -21.10
N GLY A 926 -17.26 37.70 -19.96
CA GLY A 926 -18.07 38.78 -19.36
C GLY A 926 -19.08 38.34 -18.29
N SER A 927 -19.14 37.05 -17.92
CA SER A 927 -19.98 36.54 -16.83
C SER A 927 -19.16 36.12 -15.61
N LYS A 928 -19.73 36.27 -14.41
CA LYS A 928 -19.16 35.78 -13.14
C LYS A 928 -20.18 34.92 -12.41
N VAL A 929 -19.73 33.81 -11.84
CA VAL A 929 -20.56 32.84 -11.11
C VAL A 929 -19.93 32.49 -9.77
N CYS A 930 -20.75 32.01 -8.84
CA CYS A 930 -20.27 31.47 -7.58
C CYS A 930 -19.72 30.06 -7.80
N ALA A 931 -18.40 29.89 -7.70
CA ALA A 931 -17.70 28.61 -7.84
C ALA A 931 -16.34 28.65 -7.12
N GLY A 932 -15.58 27.55 -7.17
CA GLY A 932 -14.19 27.53 -6.71
C GLY A 932 -13.27 28.41 -7.59
N TRP A 933 -12.16 28.92 -7.05
CA TRP A 933 -11.26 29.79 -7.82
C TRP A 933 -10.65 29.08 -9.04
N ASN A 934 -10.32 27.81 -8.93
CA ASN A 934 -9.75 27.00 -10.01
C ASN A 934 -10.81 26.26 -10.84
N TRP A 935 -12.10 26.60 -10.68
CA TRP A 935 -13.18 26.06 -11.48
C TRP A 935 -12.91 26.23 -12.99
N GLU A 936 -13.28 25.21 -13.77
CA GLU A 936 -13.01 25.02 -15.22
C GLU A 936 -11.57 24.63 -15.59
N PHE A 937 -10.60 24.63 -14.66
CA PHE A 937 -9.21 24.25 -15.00
C PHE A 937 -9.08 22.75 -15.27
N LEU A 938 -9.44 21.91 -14.30
CA LEU A 938 -9.28 20.46 -14.38
C LEU A 938 -10.45 19.83 -15.17
N ARG A 939 -10.13 19.19 -16.29
CA ARG A 939 -11.08 18.46 -17.13
C ARG A 939 -10.96 16.96 -16.88
N PRO A 940 -12.06 16.20 -16.75
CA PRO A 940 -12.01 14.77 -16.42
C PRO A 940 -11.15 13.94 -17.38
N ASP A 941 -11.35 14.11 -18.69
CA ASP A 941 -10.72 13.30 -19.74
C ASP A 941 -9.36 13.83 -20.22
N ALA A 942 -8.93 15.00 -19.73
CA ALA A 942 -7.66 15.61 -20.10
C ALA A 942 -6.45 14.92 -19.45
N VAL A 943 -5.31 14.89 -20.13
CA VAL A 943 -4.02 14.53 -19.50
C VAL A 943 -3.65 15.64 -18.52
N LEU A 944 -3.24 15.27 -17.29
CA LEU A 944 -2.77 16.22 -16.29
C LEU A 944 -1.24 16.18 -16.21
N GLU A 945 -0.61 17.33 -16.45
CA GLU A 945 0.83 17.50 -16.42
C GLU A 945 1.22 18.51 -15.34
N LEU A 946 1.96 18.08 -14.33
CA LEU A 946 2.51 18.98 -13.31
C LEU A 946 3.95 19.32 -13.66
N VAL A 947 4.33 20.59 -13.52
CA VAL A 947 5.71 21.03 -13.72
C VAL A 947 6.16 21.82 -12.50
N PHE A 948 6.92 21.17 -11.62
CA PHE A 948 7.54 21.80 -10.46
C PHE A 948 8.82 22.54 -10.89
N VAL A 949 8.96 23.80 -10.50
CA VAL A 949 10.12 24.64 -10.82
C VAL A 949 10.58 25.33 -9.53
N SER A 950 11.69 24.87 -8.96
CA SER A 950 12.25 25.39 -7.70
C SER A 950 13.75 25.15 -7.62
N ASP A 951 14.48 26.09 -7.02
CA ASP A 951 15.89 25.96 -6.67
C ASP A 951 16.10 25.43 -5.24
N GLU A 952 15.02 25.18 -4.51
CA GLU A 952 15.00 24.66 -3.14
C GLU A 952 14.29 23.28 -3.03
N GLU A 953 14.41 22.64 -1.87
CA GLU A 953 13.74 21.36 -1.59
C GLU A 953 12.28 21.58 -1.15
N ASP A 954 11.38 20.65 -1.49
CA ASP A 954 9.98 20.71 -1.06
C ASP A 954 9.83 20.59 0.46
N GLY A 955 9.29 21.66 1.08
CA GLY A 955 8.96 21.74 2.49
C GLY A 955 7.62 21.12 2.88
N SER A 956 6.84 20.59 1.93
CA SER A 956 5.46 20.16 2.18
C SER A 956 5.34 19.13 3.31
N SER A 957 4.36 19.30 4.20
CA SER A 957 4.25 18.55 5.47
C SER A 957 4.07 17.03 5.35
N ALA A 958 3.36 16.54 4.32
CA ALA A 958 3.18 15.11 4.08
C ALA A 958 4.41 14.48 3.42
N ASN A 959 4.51 13.15 3.45
CA ASN A 959 5.61 12.45 2.77
C ASN A 959 5.40 12.45 1.24
N ALA A 960 6.49 12.30 0.47
CA ALA A 960 6.41 12.27 -0.99
C ALA A 960 5.50 11.16 -1.56
N PRO A 961 5.46 9.93 -1.00
CA PRO A 961 4.51 8.89 -1.43
C PRO A 961 3.03 9.29 -1.37
N PHE A 962 2.61 10.04 -0.34
CA PHE A 962 1.24 10.55 -0.24
C PHE A 962 0.90 11.43 -1.44
N TYR A 963 1.78 12.34 -1.83
CA TYR A 963 1.57 13.21 -2.98
C TYR A 963 1.52 12.42 -4.30
N VAL A 964 2.37 11.40 -4.47
CA VAL A 964 2.31 10.51 -5.63
C VAL A 964 0.94 9.81 -5.71
N ASP A 965 0.49 9.20 -4.63
CA ASP A 965 -0.80 8.51 -4.57
C ASP A 965 -1.96 9.49 -4.79
N PHE A 966 -1.88 10.69 -4.20
CA PHE A 966 -2.89 11.73 -4.35
C PHE A 966 -3.00 12.18 -5.82
N PHE A 967 -1.89 12.55 -6.46
CA PHE A 967 -1.97 13.05 -7.83
C PHE A 967 -2.39 11.96 -8.82
N LYS A 968 -1.94 10.70 -8.62
CA LYS A 968 -2.45 9.54 -9.38
C LYS A 968 -3.95 9.35 -9.16
N SER A 969 -4.46 9.58 -7.95
CA SER A 969 -5.89 9.43 -7.66
C SER A 969 -6.78 10.44 -8.40
N ILE A 970 -6.28 11.64 -8.74
CA ILE A 970 -7.05 12.66 -9.48
C ILE A 970 -7.57 12.13 -10.82
N LYS A 971 -6.71 11.39 -11.53
CA LYS A 971 -7.08 10.74 -12.79
C LYS A 971 -7.49 9.29 -12.57
N GLY A 972 -7.38 8.75 -11.37
CA GLY A 972 -7.57 7.35 -11.04
C GLY A 972 -6.25 6.58 -11.10
N PHE A 973 -6.02 5.68 -10.13
CA PHE A 973 -4.76 4.93 -9.99
C PHE A 973 -4.41 4.07 -11.21
N ALA A 974 -5.42 3.61 -11.94
CA ALA A 974 -5.28 2.89 -13.18
C ALA A 974 -4.80 3.79 -14.33
N ASN A 975 -4.98 5.10 -14.26
CA ASN A 975 -4.79 5.99 -15.40
C ASN A 975 -3.37 6.57 -15.48
N THR A 976 -2.35 5.71 -15.35
CA THR A 976 -0.93 6.10 -15.28
C THR A 976 -0.44 6.88 -16.49
N GLY A 977 -1.05 6.70 -17.67
CA GLY A 977 -0.74 7.49 -18.87
C GLY A 977 -1.47 8.84 -18.98
N LEU A 978 -2.40 9.15 -18.08
CA LEU A 978 -3.12 10.44 -18.03
C LEU A 978 -2.52 11.42 -17.01
N PHE A 979 -1.43 11.05 -16.34
CA PHE A 979 -0.80 11.89 -15.34
C PHE A 979 0.71 11.71 -15.29
N HIS A 980 1.46 12.81 -15.44
CA HIS A 980 2.88 12.85 -15.12
C HIS A 980 3.19 14.09 -14.29
N ALA A 981 4.22 13.95 -13.44
CA ALA A 981 4.82 15.08 -12.74
C ALA A 981 6.25 15.28 -13.21
N HIS A 982 6.56 16.47 -13.70
CA HIS A 982 7.88 16.89 -14.14
C HIS A 982 8.52 17.81 -13.09
N SER A 983 9.85 17.80 -13.03
CA SER A 983 10.59 18.66 -12.12
C SER A 983 11.75 19.33 -12.84
N ILE A 984 11.82 20.66 -12.75
CA ILE A 984 12.97 21.48 -13.12
C ILE A 984 13.57 21.99 -11.80
N VAL A 985 14.47 21.19 -11.22
CA VAL A 985 14.98 21.38 -9.85
C VAL A 985 16.49 21.12 -9.77
N GLY A 986 17.12 21.36 -8.63
CA GLY A 986 18.53 20.98 -8.45
C GLY A 986 18.74 19.44 -8.50
N PRO A 987 19.85 18.97 -9.11
CA PRO A 987 20.19 17.55 -9.19
C PRO A 987 20.71 17.02 -7.85
N ALA A 988 21.01 15.72 -7.77
CA ALA A 988 21.47 15.10 -6.53
C ALA A 988 22.75 15.78 -6.02
N GLY A 989 22.73 16.27 -4.78
CA GLY A 989 23.79 17.09 -4.20
C GLY A 989 23.77 18.59 -4.56
N GLY A 990 22.73 19.06 -5.25
CA GLY A 990 22.57 20.44 -5.71
C GLY A 990 23.42 20.79 -6.93
N CYS A 991 23.33 22.04 -7.38
CA CYS A 991 24.15 22.58 -8.46
C CYS A 991 24.51 24.05 -8.23
N SER A 992 25.62 24.47 -8.87
CA SER A 992 26.02 25.86 -8.94
C SER A 992 26.60 26.15 -10.32
N SER A 993 25.99 27.06 -11.06
CA SER A 993 26.35 27.37 -12.44
C SER A 993 26.22 28.87 -12.74
N GLY A 994 26.66 29.28 -13.94
CA GLY A 994 26.45 30.66 -14.40
C GLY A 994 25.00 30.98 -14.81
N SER A 995 24.07 30.05 -14.59
CA SER A 995 22.64 30.12 -14.92
C SER A 995 21.75 29.78 -13.73
N GLY A 996 22.29 29.81 -12.51
CA GLY A 996 21.55 29.56 -11.27
C GLY A 996 22.33 28.69 -10.27
N ASP A 997 21.99 28.83 -8.98
CA ASP A 997 22.42 27.95 -7.90
C ASP A 997 21.17 27.27 -7.34
N ALA A 998 21.24 25.96 -7.04
CA ALA A 998 20.10 25.23 -6.48
C ALA A 998 20.55 24.16 -5.50
N SER A 999 19.73 23.97 -4.46
CA SER A 999 19.85 22.85 -3.53
C SER A 999 19.32 21.55 -4.14
N ASP A 1000 19.48 20.43 -3.43
CA ASP A 1000 18.99 19.14 -3.90
C ASP A 1000 17.46 19.06 -3.79
N GLY A 1001 16.73 18.94 -4.91
CA GLY A 1001 15.27 18.76 -4.95
C GLY A 1001 14.85 17.29 -4.94
N GLU A 1002 15.29 16.52 -3.95
CA GLU A 1002 15.07 15.07 -3.81
C GLU A 1002 13.58 14.70 -3.89
N ARG A 1003 12.69 15.42 -3.21
CA ARG A 1003 11.26 15.04 -3.16
C ARG A 1003 10.55 15.29 -4.49
N TYR A 1004 10.84 16.40 -5.17
CA TYR A 1004 10.32 16.65 -6.51
C TYR A 1004 10.79 15.58 -7.48
N ARG A 1005 12.08 15.21 -7.44
CA ARG A 1005 12.61 14.12 -8.27
C ARG A 1005 11.99 12.77 -7.95
N TYR A 1006 11.72 12.48 -6.68
CA TYR A 1006 11.01 11.27 -6.27
C TYR A 1006 9.61 11.20 -6.90
N VAL A 1007 8.84 12.29 -6.83
CA VAL A 1007 7.50 12.37 -7.43
C VAL A 1007 7.59 12.23 -8.95
N SER A 1008 8.54 12.89 -9.60
CA SER A 1008 8.73 12.76 -11.05
C SER A 1008 9.12 11.36 -11.50
N THR A 1009 10.02 10.71 -10.77
CA THR A 1009 10.42 9.31 -11.07
C THR A 1009 9.24 8.36 -10.89
N SER A 1010 8.47 8.53 -9.80
CA SER A 1010 7.35 7.65 -9.42
C SER A 1010 6.14 7.78 -10.34
N THR A 1011 6.11 8.81 -11.16
CA THR A 1011 5.01 9.14 -12.09
C THR A 1011 5.46 9.09 -13.55
N GLY A 1012 6.69 8.66 -13.85
CA GLY A 1012 7.21 8.57 -15.22
C GLY A 1012 7.50 9.92 -15.89
N GLY A 1013 7.49 11.02 -15.13
CA GLY A 1013 7.78 12.35 -15.65
C GLY A 1013 9.27 12.63 -15.86
N LYS A 1014 9.58 13.80 -16.43
CA LYS A 1014 10.96 14.23 -16.71
C LYS A 1014 11.55 14.98 -15.53
N ILE A 1015 12.81 14.67 -15.25
CA ILE A 1015 13.67 15.41 -14.33
C ILE A 1015 14.67 16.20 -15.16
N LYS A 1016 14.70 17.51 -14.95
CA LYS A 1016 15.59 18.46 -15.63
C LYS A 1016 16.27 19.33 -14.58
N SER A 1017 17.51 19.75 -14.85
CA SER A 1017 18.24 20.58 -13.91
C SER A 1017 17.90 22.05 -14.14
N ILE A 1018 17.53 22.75 -13.06
CA ILE A 1018 17.27 24.20 -13.12
C ILE A 1018 18.52 25.02 -13.50
N CYS A 1019 19.72 24.49 -13.19
CA CYS A 1019 21.01 25.10 -13.52
C CYS A 1019 21.43 24.97 -15.00
N GLU A 1020 20.61 24.34 -15.86
CA GLU A 1020 20.88 24.23 -17.30
C GLU A 1020 20.60 25.55 -18.03
N SER A 1021 21.50 25.96 -18.93
CA SER A 1021 21.38 27.23 -19.65
C SER A 1021 20.37 27.20 -20.82
N ASN A 1022 19.84 26.02 -21.21
CA ASN A 1022 19.00 25.85 -22.39
C ASN A 1022 17.54 25.46 -22.04
N TRP A 1023 16.81 26.43 -21.49
CA TRP A 1023 15.42 26.26 -21.09
C TRP A 1023 14.45 25.93 -22.24
N ALA A 1024 14.79 26.30 -23.48
CA ALA A 1024 13.97 25.97 -24.65
C ALA A 1024 13.91 24.45 -24.88
N ASP A 1025 15.05 23.75 -24.79
CA ASP A 1025 15.11 22.30 -24.95
C ASP A 1025 14.49 21.56 -23.75
N ILE A 1026 14.68 22.07 -22.53
CA ILE A 1026 14.02 21.55 -21.31
C ILE A 1026 12.50 21.53 -21.48
N LEU A 1027 11.93 22.69 -21.84
CA LEU A 1027 10.49 22.85 -22.01
C LEU A 1027 9.96 22.09 -23.22
N LYS A 1028 10.74 22.00 -24.30
CA LYS A 1028 10.39 21.19 -25.46
C LYS A 1028 10.29 19.70 -25.08
N ASP A 1029 11.27 19.17 -24.36
CA ASP A 1029 11.29 17.77 -23.94
C ASP A 1029 10.09 17.42 -23.04
N ILE A 1030 9.75 18.29 -22.08
CA ILE A 1030 8.54 18.13 -21.26
C ILE A 1030 7.29 18.17 -22.15
N GLY A 1031 7.22 19.13 -23.08
CA GLY A 1031 6.10 19.27 -24.02
C GLY A 1031 5.88 18.06 -24.94
N THR A 1032 6.92 17.28 -25.27
CA THR A 1032 6.74 16.07 -26.11
C THR A 1032 5.96 14.95 -25.43
N ILE A 1033 6.03 14.84 -24.10
CA ILE A 1033 5.21 13.88 -23.33
C ILE A 1033 3.79 14.44 -23.18
N ALA A 1034 3.67 15.73 -22.86
CA ALA A 1034 2.40 16.39 -22.60
C ALA A 1034 1.43 16.41 -23.79
N PHE A 1035 1.90 16.34 -25.05
CA PHE A 1035 1.08 16.62 -26.24
C PHE A 1035 1.11 15.51 -27.32
N GLY A 1036 1.36 14.25 -26.96
CA GLY A 1036 1.43 13.10 -27.89
C GLY A 1036 0.07 12.60 -28.42
N LEU A 1037 0.01 11.41 -29.05
CA LEU A 1037 -1.27 10.71 -29.29
C LEU A 1037 -1.62 9.84 -28.06
N LYS A 1038 -2.92 9.67 -27.76
CA LYS A 1038 -3.34 8.73 -26.72
C LYS A 1038 -3.06 7.30 -27.20
N VAL A 1039 -2.13 6.64 -26.53
CA VAL A 1039 -1.78 5.23 -26.78
C VAL A 1039 -2.55 4.29 -25.87
N GLN A 1040 -3.12 4.75 -24.75
CA GLN A 1040 -3.77 3.91 -23.75
C GLN A 1040 -5.26 4.25 -23.59
N PHE A 1041 -6.15 3.27 -23.69
CA PHE A 1041 -7.62 3.44 -23.61
C PHE A 1041 -8.21 2.55 -22.50
N PHE A 1042 -8.84 3.18 -21.50
CA PHE A 1042 -9.32 2.52 -20.28
C PHE A 1042 -10.69 1.90 -20.46
N LEU A 1043 -10.78 0.60 -20.15
CA LEU A 1043 -12.01 -0.16 -20.25
C LEU A 1043 -12.93 0.20 -19.09
N SER A 1044 -14.22 0.37 -19.38
CA SER A 1044 -15.22 0.74 -18.37
C SER A 1044 -15.50 -0.37 -17.37
N ARG A 1045 -15.22 -1.63 -17.73
CA ARG A 1045 -15.39 -2.82 -16.90
C ARG A 1045 -14.18 -3.76 -17.08
N PRO A 1046 -13.85 -4.58 -16.08
CA PRO A 1046 -12.74 -5.52 -16.18
C PRO A 1046 -13.07 -6.63 -17.19
N PRO A 1047 -12.30 -6.83 -18.26
CA PRO A 1047 -12.54 -7.86 -19.27
C PRO A 1047 -12.00 -9.22 -18.84
N ILE A 1048 -12.55 -10.28 -19.42
CA ILE A 1048 -11.85 -11.56 -19.59
C ILE A 1048 -10.88 -11.35 -20.77
N PRO A 1049 -9.54 -11.35 -20.55
CA PRO A 1049 -8.57 -10.86 -21.54
C PRO A 1049 -8.69 -11.51 -22.93
N GLU A 1050 -8.93 -12.82 -22.98
CA GLU A 1050 -9.07 -13.59 -24.22
C GLU A 1050 -10.32 -13.26 -25.05
N THR A 1051 -11.27 -12.50 -24.49
CA THR A 1051 -12.51 -12.10 -25.17
C THR A 1051 -12.46 -10.71 -25.76
N ILE A 1052 -11.36 -9.97 -25.52
CA ILE A 1052 -11.20 -8.60 -25.99
C ILE A 1052 -11.06 -8.57 -27.51
N VAL A 1053 -11.95 -7.83 -28.15
CA VAL A 1053 -11.95 -7.56 -29.58
C VAL A 1053 -11.82 -6.05 -29.79
N VAL A 1054 -10.67 -5.63 -30.33
CA VAL A 1054 -10.39 -4.22 -30.67
C VAL A 1054 -10.66 -3.98 -32.16
N LYS A 1055 -11.36 -2.90 -32.47
CA LYS A 1055 -11.55 -2.39 -33.83
C LYS A 1055 -11.14 -0.93 -33.90
N VAL A 1056 -10.41 -0.56 -34.95
CA VAL A 1056 -10.00 0.81 -35.24
C VAL A 1056 -10.52 1.19 -36.63
N ALA A 1057 -11.20 2.32 -36.73
CA ALA A 1057 -11.92 2.78 -37.93
C ALA A 1057 -12.85 1.70 -38.54
N GLY A 1058 -13.43 0.85 -37.67
CA GLY A 1058 -14.29 -0.27 -38.06
C GLY A 1058 -13.57 -1.54 -38.55
N SER A 1059 -12.24 -1.52 -38.65
CA SER A 1059 -11.40 -2.67 -39.00
C SER A 1059 -10.92 -3.38 -37.74
N ALA A 1060 -10.96 -4.72 -37.71
CA ALA A 1060 -10.47 -5.48 -36.57
C ALA A 1060 -8.95 -5.40 -36.47
N CYS A 1061 -8.45 -5.06 -35.28
CA CYS A 1061 -7.04 -5.05 -34.95
C CYS A 1061 -6.73 -6.26 -34.09
N THR A 1062 -6.03 -7.24 -34.65
CA THR A 1062 -5.63 -8.47 -33.95
C THR A 1062 -4.23 -8.37 -33.32
N THR A 1063 -3.45 -7.37 -33.69
CA THR A 1063 -2.09 -7.08 -33.18
C THR A 1063 -1.89 -5.57 -33.02
N GLY A 1064 -0.80 -5.17 -32.36
CA GLY A 1064 -0.44 -3.76 -32.17
C GLY A 1064 -1.13 -3.08 -30.99
N TRP A 1065 -1.69 -3.87 -30.08
CA TRP A 1065 -2.19 -3.42 -28.80
C TRP A 1065 -2.03 -4.54 -27.77
N GLU A 1066 -1.98 -4.17 -26.49
CA GLU A 1066 -1.86 -5.07 -25.35
C GLU A 1066 -2.87 -4.67 -24.26
N TYR A 1067 -3.50 -5.65 -23.61
CA TYR A 1067 -4.31 -5.39 -22.42
C TYR A 1067 -3.43 -5.32 -21.18
N GLN A 1068 -3.54 -4.21 -20.45
CA GLN A 1068 -2.84 -3.94 -19.20
C GLN A 1068 -3.81 -4.18 -18.03
N GLU A 1069 -3.60 -5.27 -17.28
CA GLU A 1069 -4.49 -5.72 -16.21
C GLU A 1069 -4.49 -4.78 -14.98
N ASP A 1070 -3.32 -4.26 -14.61
CA ASP A 1070 -3.16 -3.33 -13.48
C ASP A 1070 -4.03 -2.09 -13.64
N THR A 1071 -4.08 -1.60 -14.89
CA THR A 1071 -4.74 -0.35 -15.27
C THR A 1071 -6.08 -0.56 -15.98
N ASN A 1072 -6.53 -1.80 -16.17
CA ASN A 1072 -7.74 -2.14 -16.92
C ASN A 1072 -7.86 -1.38 -18.26
N SER A 1073 -6.85 -1.49 -19.13
CA SER A 1073 -6.76 -0.64 -20.33
C SER A 1073 -6.11 -1.35 -21.52
N ILE A 1074 -6.34 -0.83 -22.72
CA ILE A 1074 -5.67 -1.26 -23.95
C ILE A 1074 -4.58 -0.26 -24.31
N LEU A 1075 -3.33 -0.71 -24.35
CA LEU A 1075 -2.16 0.06 -24.75
C LEU A 1075 -1.79 -0.29 -26.20
N PHE A 1076 -1.88 0.67 -27.12
CA PHE A 1076 -1.47 0.53 -28.51
C PHE A 1076 0.03 0.77 -28.68
N ASP A 1077 0.68 -0.03 -29.54
CA ASP A 1077 2.03 0.25 -30.00
C ASP A 1077 2.01 1.46 -30.93
N GLN A 1078 2.70 2.54 -30.52
CA GLN A 1078 2.73 3.82 -31.22
C GLN A 1078 3.25 3.72 -32.67
N ASN A 1079 4.06 2.71 -32.98
CA ASN A 1079 4.63 2.53 -34.32
C ASN A 1079 3.87 1.52 -35.18
N HIS A 1080 2.84 0.85 -34.64
CA HIS A 1080 2.11 -0.20 -35.35
C HIS A 1080 0.97 0.37 -36.22
N PRO A 1081 0.62 -0.23 -37.38
CA PRO A 1081 -0.46 0.25 -38.25
C PRO A 1081 -1.85 0.31 -37.61
N CYS A 1082 -2.08 -0.45 -36.54
CA CYS A 1082 -3.32 -0.41 -35.75
C CYS A 1082 -3.35 0.69 -34.69
N MET A 1083 -2.28 1.49 -34.54
CA MET A 1083 -2.31 2.69 -33.73
C MET A 1083 -3.40 3.64 -34.27
N PRO A 1084 -4.45 3.94 -33.48
CA PRO A 1084 -5.54 4.78 -33.94
C PRO A 1084 -5.02 6.15 -34.32
N GLN A 1085 -5.32 6.57 -35.54
CA GLN A 1085 -5.00 7.89 -36.06
C GLN A 1085 -6.10 8.89 -35.71
N GLU A 1086 -5.81 10.17 -35.88
CA GLU A 1086 -6.78 11.25 -35.66
C GLU A 1086 -8.15 10.96 -36.32
N ASN A 1087 -9.22 11.23 -35.56
CA ASN A 1087 -10.64 11.06 -35.88
C ASN A 1087 -11.07 9.60 -36.14
N GLU A 1088 -10.22 8.61 -35.91
CA GLU A 1088 -10.61 7.20 -36.02
C GLU A 1088 -11.37 6.75 -34.78
N THR A 1089 -12.44 5.97 -34.99
CA THR A 1089 -13.19 5.36 -33.90
C THR A 1089 -12.54 4.08 -33.44
N ILE A 1090 -12.52 3.87 -32.13
CA ILE A 1090 -12.00 2.66 -31.50
C ILE A 1090 -13.19 2.00 -30.81
N GLN A 1091 -13.48 0.75 -31.16
CA GLN A 1091 -14.47 -0.07 -30.45
C GLN A 1091 -13.74 -1.22 -29.78
N ILE A 1092 -13.98 -1.40 -28.48
CA ILE A 1092 -13.39 -2.48 -27.69
C ILE A 1092 -14.54 -3.26 -27.07
N THR A 1093 -14.77 -4.48 -27.55
CA THR A 1093 -15.83 -5.37 -27.07
C THR A 1093 -15.23 -6.53 -26.31
N TYR A 1094 -15.80 -6.90 -25.16
CA TYR A 1094 -15.28 -7.98 -24.31
C TYR A 1094 -16.38 -8.57 -23.42
N ASP A 1095 -16.18 -9.83 -23.01
CA ASP A 1095 -16.92 -10.42 -21.90
C ASP A 1095 -16.33 -9.92 -20.59
N VAL A 1096 -17.18 -9.63 -19.61
CA VAL A 1096 -16.77 -9.00 -18.35
C VAL A 1096 -16.37 -10.06 -17.33
N LEU A 1097 -15.21 -9.86 -16.72
CA LEU A 1097 -14.67 -10.70 -15.67
C LEU A 1097 -15.53 -10.60 -14.40
N CYS A 1098 -15.94 -11.75 -13.89
CA CYS A 1098 -16.68 -11.89 -12.64
C CYS A 1098 -15.69 -12.28 -11.52
N TYR A 1099 -15.35 -11.37 -10.62
CA TYR A 1099 -14.47 -11.70 -9.50
C TYR A 1099 -15.21 -12.58 -8.47
N SER A 1100 -14.48 -13.53 -7.89
CA SER A 1100 -14.91 -14.29 -6.72
C SER A 1100 -14.59 -13.54 -5.42
N GLU A 1101 -15.17 -14.01 -4.32
CA GLU A 1101 -14.95 -13.45 -2.97
C GLU A 1101 -13.48 -13.46 -2.54
#